data_AF-A0A6B1BFK8-F1
#
_entry.id   AF-A0A6B1BFK8-F1
#
_cell.length_a   1.000
_cell.length_b   1.000
_cell.length_c   1.000
_cell.angle_alpha   90.00
_cell.angle_beta   90.00
_cell.angle_gamma   90.00
#
_symmetry.space_group_name_H-M   'P 1'
#
loop_
_entity.id
_entity.type
_entity.pdbx_description
1 polymer ?
#
loop_
_entity_poly.entity_id
_entity_poly.type
_entity_poly.pdbx_seq_one_letter_code
_entity_poly.pdbx_strand_id
1 'polypeptide(L)'
;MWTWFAFVLLIISGVSIPVLALEYPDFAQDAPNYTSNIVQFDPSTFQSYNLYRYITDTGIVVQDDSWPNVLFGAMRDIKLTQHNQAADIGHVTGSTVANNMYNATGRGVVVAVVDTGVDFSNPDLIHAIARDKNNYPMMLDPDGQGIVITNATFASNIDNNGIIRNIEDIGNHTSRVYVDDTGVYLDVYQQGAGTELAVYNTFYPQLGSSPILTGLMDDDLKIGNNNRDFIRSQSGVYHFGVALLLSGNQILVVPLLIVDSQTAGIYDTIIPDISTSWADFMLRIGSDDSPRLDFDFTDETPIILGSGNEVLVYDHNDDGYGDYSAGVLGARVLDVYGAISNTTTPDDYITGAINATLLEPLDVDGNYLGIMTDFGYHGTAVAGVISSRGSQSYDIYNDTELYTIPGVAPDAKILPVKALWYGSVEYGWLWAAGMENDGDGWEYTGEERAHIITNSWGVPTFPNVEEAPGYDQLSTLANILTTPGALHQNYPGVVMIASAGNAGHGYGTISLPGAASLVLSAGASTSSAYVNTPIFEGQPRFGNSTIHDNHLVDFSSRGPGIIGDTKPDLVSMGAYGFSLGMVTKTDVDSEDEPYRLFGGTSMSAPLIAGVAAIIIEQLTTNDMPYTPFTIKNILMSTANDMGNDPLVQGAGLVNATRASEYVAGDGPFLVTNDMSYTNIREATLPAIQSLNNTIFGIDHIAVPPKSYPMNSWFAGHLQHNQKSATTFTVTNPTDLPITIQVQPQTVSILQQGDVNLTTIPRQQDIVMNDDGVYAPNYVLLSDVRQTSTLSEIFAPNDIPESSLLVLNVNFDFDEFLNSTADVFADDFVISSLYLYDWIDRNGDGEIEAGELAMVNRAGNWGTVQEMRVSHPHQIFDGIPVVGVYPVPVKASYWRGITDVNATAMDYTITATYYDRVHWPDVWLESSSIVVPPQSEYTINAAISVPPNVDSGIYQGFVTFMSDTHTVNVPVSYAVTQPVTDGMIHLVSGNDDNDTLLYSPGMVRGSFDMSGRYMAGEWRHQYVDVPENVTSGVIEVSWQSNNTSIGVFVVSPEGDIVQSNANPGVFGHFAGWPSDDWLGYSVFSEGGGFFPVSGWNDTSTTFSVLIDEPGIYSIMTHTTLYGGESPTEPIVITARFD
;
A
#
# COMPACT_ATOMS: atom_id res chain seq x y z
N MET A 1 0.58 7.58 0.38
CA MET A 1 -0.74 8.19 0.07
C MET A 1 -1.16 9.25 1.09
N TRP A 2 -1.22 8.95 2.40
CA TRP A 2 -1.28 9.97 3.47
C TRP A 2 -0.20 11.07 3.31
N THR A 3 0.98 10.66 2.82
CA THR A 3 2.19 11.46 2.59
C THR A 3 2.10 12.39 1.37
N TRP A 4 1.39 11.97 0.31
CA TRP A 4 1.20 12.75 -0.91
C TRP A 4 0.23 13.92 -0.68
N PHE A 5 -0.78 13.74 0.19
CA PHE A 5 -1.74 14.78 0.56
C PHE A 5 -1.17 15.89 1.45
N ALA A 6 -0.27 15.57 2.38
CA ALA A 6 0.43 16.59 3.17
C ALA A 6 1.34 17.47 2.29
N PHE A 7 1.86 16.92 1.19
CA PHE A 7 2.68 17.64 0.21
C PHE A 7 1.88 18.70 -0.57
N VAL A 8 0.64 18.39 -0.94
CA VAL A 8 -0.30 19.35 -1.56
C VAL A 8 -0.61 20.53 -0.62
N LEU A 9 -0.67 20.29 0.71
CA LEU A 9 -0.93 21.32 1.73
C LEU A 9 0.25 22.28 1.97
N LEU A 10 1.49 21.82 1.84
CA LEU A 10 2.70 22.64 2.05
C LEU A 10 2.99 23.59 0.88
N ILE A 11 2.57 23.23 -0.34
CA ILE A 11 2.76 24.08 -1.53
C ILE A 11 1.67 25.18 -1.63
N ILE A 12 0.51 24.99 -0.99
CA ILE A 12 -0.63 25.92 -1.06
C ILE A 12 -0.65 26.94 0.10
N SER A 13 0.01 26.66 1.23
CA SER A 13 0.14 27.61 2.34
C SER A 13 1.42 28.44 2.22
N GLY A 14 1.33 29.64 1.64
CA GLY A 14 2.41 30.61 1.57
C GLY A 14 2.86 31.16 2.93
N VAL A 15 3.46 30.33 3.79
CA VAL A 15 4.13 30.76 5.02
C VAL A 15 5.62 30.89 4.74
N SER A 16 6.06 32.14 4.59
CA SER A 16 7.48 32.47 4.62
C SER A 16 8.04 32.12 6.01
N ILE A 17 8.94 31.15 6.10
CA ILE A 17 9.80 30.99 7.29
C ILE A 17 10.80 32.16 7.27
N PRO A 18 10.78 33.10 8.24
CA PRO A 18 11.80 34.13 8.31
C PRO A 18 13.02 33.56 9.04
N VAL A 19 14.09 33.42 8.28
CA VAL A 19 15.46 33.32 8.78
C VAL A 19 15.88 34.69 9.35
N LEU A 20 16.18 34.75 10.66
CA LEU A 20 17.23 35.56 11.35
C LEU A 20 16.84 36.36 12.60
N ALA A 21 17.86 36.40 13.46
CA ALA A 21 18.01 37.05 14.76
C ALA A 21 17.85 38.59 14.82
N LEU A 22 17.61 39.04 16.06
CA LEU A 22 17.95 40.35 16.69
C LEU A 22 17.13 41.62 16.38
N GLU A 23 16.60 42.17 17.48
CA GLU A 23 16.33 43.59 17.84
C GLU A 23 15.47 44.48 16.89
N TYR A 24 14.26 44.85 17.33
CA TYR A 24 13.80 46.21 17.72
C TYR A 24 12.26 46.23 17.89
N PRO A 25 11.68 47.05 18.81
CA PRO A 25 10.24 47.12 19.06
C PRO A 25 9.55 48.22 18.24
N ASP A 26 8.21 48.15 18.22
CA ASP A 26 7.22 49.09 17.71
C ASP A 26 6.92 49.05 16.20
N PHE A 27 5.79 48.44 15.83
CA PHE A 27 4.75 49.07 14.99
C PHE A 27 3.42 48.31 15.14
N ALA A 28 2.35 49.04 15.45
CA ALA A 28 0.99 48.54 15.60
C ALA A 28 0.12 48.85 14.37
N GLN A 29 -0.82 47.92 14.12
CA GLN A 29 -2.13 48.03 13.45
C GLN A 29 -2.23 48.66 12.04
N ASP A 30 -2.62 47.83 11.07
CA ASP A 30 -3.88 47.98 10.34
C ASP A 30 -4.27 46.64 9.68
N ALA A 31 -5.41 46.08 10.08
CA ALA A 31 -6.00 44.88 9.49
C ALA A 31 -7.04 45.27 8.42
N PRO A 32 -7.08 44.63 7.24
CA PRO A 32 -8.29 44.62 6.42
C PRO A 32 -9.21 43.47 6.85
N ASN A 33 -10.44 43.81 7.21
CA ASN A 33 -11.57 42.88 7.28
C ASN A 33 -11.82 42.26 5.90
N TYR A 34 -11.74 40.93 5.78
CA TYR A 34 -12.33 40.19 4.68
C TYR A 34 -13.49 39.35 5.22
N THR A 35 -14.71 39.77 4.89
CA THR A 35 -15.94 38.99 5.04
C THR A 35 -16.58 38.92 3.65
N SER A 36 -16.49 37.78 2.97
CA SER A 36 -17.44 37.34 1.93
C SER A 36 -17.10 35.94 1.44
N ASN A 37 -17.92 34.95 1.82
CA ASN A 37 -17.88 33.55 1.39
C ASN A 37 -18.73 33.31 0.12
N ILE A 38 -18.58 34.16 -0.91
CA ILE A 38 -19.34 34.02 -2.16
C ILE A 38 -18.33 33.73 -3.28
N VAL A 39 -18.39 32.52 -3.85
CA VAL A 39 -17.65 32.19 -5.07
C VAL A 39 -18.60 32.46 -6.25
N GLN A 40 -18.32 33.53 -6.98
CA GLN A 40 -19.04 33.89 -8.19
C GLN A 40 -18.50 33.01 -9.33
N PHE A 41 -19.31 32.11 -9.92
CA PHE A 41 -18.89 31.51 -11.19
C PHE A 41 -19.05 32.60 -12.25
N ASP A 42 -17.93 33.06 -12.78
CA ASP A 42 -17.86 34.01 -13.90
C ASP A 42 -16.82 33.42 -14.85
N PRO A 43 -17.17 33.16 -16.13
CA PRO A 43 -16.26 32.59 -17.12
C PRO A 43 -14.98 33.43 -17.35
N SER A 44 -14.93 34.67 -16.84
CA SER A 44 -13.83 35.62 -17.04
C SER A 44 -13.05 36.01 -15.78
N THR A 45 -13.45 35.56 -14.58
CA THR A 45 -12.92 36.13 -13.31
C THR A 45 -11.82 35.30 -12.63
N PHE A 46 -11.31 34.26 -13.28
CA PHE A 46 -10.04 33.60 -12.89
C PHE A 46 -8.77 34.28 -13.44
N GLN A 47 -8.88 35.46 -14.07
CA GLN A 47 -7.72 36.18 -14.62
C GLN A 47 -6.88 36.98 -13.60
N SER A 48 -7.16 36.94 -12.29
CA SER A 48 -6.45 37.82 -11.33
C SER A 48 -5.93 37.22 -10.02
N TYR A 49 -5.94 35.90 -9.84
CA TYR A 49 -5.00 35.28 -8.90
C TYR A 49 -3.75 34.88 -9.67
N ASN A 50 -2.62 35.48 -9.31
CA ASN A 50 -1.30 35.22 -9.89
C ASN A 50 -0.83 33.78 -9.59
N LEU A 51 -1.46 32.78 -10.21
CA LEU A 51 -0.92 31.45 -10.46
C LEU A 51 0.07 31.46 -11.65
N TYR A 52 0.40 32.64 -12.19
CA TYR A 52 1.29 32.83 -13.33
C TYR A 52 2.79 32.81 -12.98
N ARG A 53 3.21 32.02 -11.99
CA ARG A 53 4.65 31.86 -11.68
C ARG A 53 5.13 30.49 -11.20
N TYR A 54 4.28 29.47 -11.26
CA TYR A 54 4.69 28.06 -11.10
C TYR A 54 4.25 27.21 -12.29
N ILE A 55 4.38 27.78 -13.48
CA ILE A 55 4.60 27.04 -14.73
C ILE A 55 5.98 27.51 -15.20
N THR A 56 7.02 26.76 -14.85
CA THR A 56 8.21 26.67 -15.69
C THR A 56 7.98 25.54 -16.67
N ASP A 57 8.65 25.58 -17.83
CA ASP A 57 8.53 24.68 -19.00
C ASP A 57 8.85 23.17 -18.74
N THR A 58 8.46 22.64 -17.59
CA THR A 58 8.66 21.25 -17.15
C THR A 58 7.37 20.78 -16.48
N GLY A 59 6.64 19.92 -17.16
CA GLY A 59 5.36 19.36 -16.72
C GLY A 59 5.40 18.62 -15.38
N ILE A 60 4.21 18.19 -14.97
CA ILE A 60 3.91 17.45 -13.74
C ILE A 60 4.88 16.28 -13.57
N VAL A 61 5.63 16.28 -12.47
CA VAL A 61 6.47 15.15 -12.03
C VAL A 61 5.59 14.23 -11.19
N VAL A 62 5.31 13.05 -11.71
CA VAL A 62 5.04 11.88 -10.86
C VAL A 62 6.32 11.70 -10.06
N GLN A 63 6.30 11.96 -8.75
CA GLN A 63 7.35 11.43 -7.87
C GLN A 63 7.06 9.93 -7.69
N ASP A 64 7.18 9.22 -8.81
CA ASP A 64 7.45 7.79 -8.89
C ASP A 64 8.73 7.58 -8.10
N ASP A 65 8.91 6.42 -7.45
CA ASP A 65 10.08 6.08 -6.63
C ASP A 65 11.42 6.47 -7.31
N SER A 66 11.85 7.73 -7.10
CA SER A 66 12.98 8.43 -7.71
C SER A 66 13.08 8.42 -9.26
N TRP A 67 13.84 9.37 -9.81
CA TRP A 67 14.42 9.45 -11.18
C TRP A 67 13.76 10.43 -12.21
N PRO A 68 14.47 11.51 -12.62
CA PRO A 68 14.00 12.49 -13.60
C PRO A 68 14.50 12.27 -15.06
N ASN A 69 13.59 12.52 -16.02
CA ASN A 69 13.65 13.02 -17.42
C ASN A 69 14.95 12.97 -18.27
N VAL A 70 14.87 12.38 -19.49
CA VAL A 70 15.69 12.75 -20.68
C VAL A 70 14.87 12.61 -22.00
N LEU A 71 15.04 13.57 -22.93
CA LEU A 71 14.32 13.76 -24.21
C LEU A 71 14.81 12.89 -25.41
N PHE A 72 13.89 12.62 -26.35
CA PHE A 72 13.99 11.85 -27.61
C PHE A 72 14.91 12.40 -28.74
N GLY A 73 15.48 11.49 -29.56
CA GLY A 73 16.14 11.85 -30.84
C GLY A 73 16.75 10.74 -31.74
N ALA A 74 15.90 9.93 -32.39
CA ALA A 74 16.05 9.32 -33.74
C ALA A 74 17.13 8.24 -34.13
N MET A 75 16.61 7.05 -34.52
CA MET A 75 17.11 5.98 -35.43
C MET A 75 18.23 5.05 -34.89
N ARG A 76 18.20 3.71 -34.98
CA ARG A 76 17.53 2.75 -35.88
C ARG A 76 17.71 1.30 -35.36
N ASP A 77 16.68 0.48 -35.56
CA ASP A 77 16.66 -1.00 -35.76
C ASP A 77 17.61 -1.90 -34.94
N ILE A 78 17.13 -2.52 -33.84
CA ILE A 78 17.43 -3.94 -33.54
C ILE A 78 16.18 -4.61 -32.93
N LYS A 79 15.62 -5.58 -33.66
CA LYS A 79 14.57 -6.49 -33.18
C LYS A 79 15.13 -7.47 -32.14
N LEU A 80 14.60 -7.44 -30.92
CA LEU A 80 14.53 -8.58 -30.01
C LEU A 80 13.06 -8.82 -29.64
N THR A 81 12.31 -9.34 -30.60
CA THR A 81 10.97 -9.91 -30.36
C THR A 81 11.10 -11.18 -29.53
N GLN A 82 10.97 -11.04 -28.21
CA GLN A 82 10.30 -11.98 -27.30
C GLN A 82 10.18 -11.27 -25.95
N HIS A 83 9.14 -10.46 -25.78
CA HIS A 83 8.73 -10.05 -24.45
C HIS A 83 8.32 -11.33 -23.69
N ASN A 84 9.06 -11.66 -22.64
CA ASN A 84 8.87 -12.91 -21.90
C ASN A 84 7.56 -12.88 -21.09
N GLN A 85 7.08 -14.07 -20.67
CA GLN A 85 5.91 -14.25 -19.82
C GLN A 85 6.00 -13.54 -18.43
N ALA A 86 7.15 -12.96 -18.09
CA ALA A 86 7.40 -12.28 -16.81
C ALA A 86 6.53 -11.03 -16.57
N ALA A 87 5.94 -10.45 -17.64
CA ALA A 87 4.97 -9.35 -17.55
C ALA A 87 3.52 -9.81 -17.31
N ASP A 88 3.24 -11.10 -17.43
CA ASP A 88 1.90 -11.66 -17.28
C ASP A 88 1.63 -11.93 -15.79
N ILE A 89 0.77 -11.10 -15.20
CA ILE A 89 0.24 -11.28 -13.83
C ILE A 89 -0.22 -12.73 -13.61
N GLY A 90 -0.86 -13.33 -14.61
CA GLY A 90 -1.37 -14.69 -14.50
C GLY A 90 -0.31 -15.77 -14.65
N HIS A 91 0.85 -15.48 -15.25
CA HIS A 91 2.03 -16.34 -15.20
C HIS A 91 2.63 -16.34 -13.80
N VAL A 92 2.92 -15.15 -13.24
CA VAL A 92 3.61 -15.03 -11.95
C VAL A 92 2.77 -15.60 -10.79
N THR A 93 1.48 -15.33 -10.78
CA THR A 93 0.57 -15.86 -9.74
C THR A 93 0.12 -17.30 -10.03
N GLY A 94 0.36 -17.81 -11.24
CA GLY A 94 -0.19 -19.07 -11.72
C GLY A 94 -1.71 -19.06 -11.96
N SER A 95 -2.35 -17.88 -12.00
CA SER A 95 -3.81 -17.78 -12.20
C SER A 95 -4.23 -18.14 -13.63
N THR A 96 -3.42 -17.84 -14.65
CA THR A 96 -3.74 -18.22 -16.05
C THR A 96 -3.94 -19.72 -16.17
N VAL A 97 -3.09 -20.51 -15.52
CA VAL A 97 -3.19 -21.98 -15.52
C VAL A 97 -4.37 -22.45 -14.68
N ALA A 98 -4.59 -21.87 -13.49
CA ALA A 98 -5.75 -22.19 -12.65
C ALA A 98 -7.09 -21.93 -13.37
N ASN A 99 -7.22 -20.76 -14.00
CA ASN A 99 -8.41 -20.34 -14.74
C ASN A 99 -8.70 -21.30 -15.91
N ASN A 100 -7.66 -21.72 -16.64
CA ASN A 100 -7.81 -22.62 -17.78
C ASN A 100 -8.13 -24.07 -17.38
N MET A 101 -7.52 -24.59 -16.32
CA MET A 101 -7.69 -26.00 -15.92
C MET A 101 -8.93 -26.23 -15.06
N TYR A 102 -9.23 -25.31 -14.14
CA TYR A 102 -10.31 -25.46 -13.16
C TYR A 102 -11.53 -24.59 -13.45
N ASN A 103 -11.46 -23.76 -14.50
CA ASN A 103 -12.51 -22.79 -14.84
C ASN A 103 -12.89 -21.93 -13.63
N ALA A 104 -11.93 -21.57 -12.77
CA ALA A 104 -12.16 -20.72 -11.62
C ALA A 104 -11.61 -19.32 -11.95
N THR A 105 -12.45 -18.30 -11.95
CA THR A 105 -12.12 -16.93 -12.37
C THR A 105 -12.52 -15.88 -11.33
N GLY A 106 -12.92 -16.31 -10.12
CA GLY A 106 -13.43 -15.47 -9.03
C GLY A 106 -14.95 -15.28 -9.04
N ARG A 107 -15.70 -16.07 -9.82
CA ARG A 107 -17.17 -15.88 -9.92
C ARG A 107 -17.86 -16.10 -8.59
N GLY A 108 -18.82 -15.24 -8.30
CA GLY A 108 -19.57 -15.27 -7.05
C GLY A 108 -18.82 -14.68 -5.85
N VAL A 109 -17.56 -14.23 -6.04
CA VAL A 109 -16.76 -13.63 -4.98
C VAL A 109 -16.75 -12.11 -5.11
N VAL A 110 -17.18 -11.43 -4.05
CA VAL A 110 -16.99 -9.98 -3.86
C VAL A 110 -15.70 -9.71 -3.06
N VAL A 111 -14.86 -8.84 -3.60
CA VAL A 111 -13.64 -8.29 -2.98
C VAL A 111 -13.86 -6.81 -2.69
N ALA A 112 -13.78 -6.43 -1.41
CA ALA A 112 -13.77 -5.03 -1.01
C ALA A 112 -12.37 -4.43 -1.19
N VAL A 113 -12.27 -3.37 -2.00
CA VAL A 113 -11.05 -2.59 -2.19
C VAL A 113 -11.16 -1.34 -1.32
N VAL A 114 -10.42 -1.32 -0.21
CA VAL A 114 -10.38 -0.21 0.74
C VAL A 114 -9.21 0.69 0.35
N ASP A 115 -9.48 1.77 -0.39
CA ASP A 115 -8.46 2.58 -1.07
C ASP A 115 -8.99 3.99 -1.46
N THR A 116 -8.38 4.68 -2.43
CA THR A 116 -8.77 6.01 -2.94
C THR A 116 -10.13 6.09 -3.63
N GLY A 117 -10.83 4.97 -3.80
CA GLY A 117 -11.97 4.81 -4.70
C GLY A 117 -11.59 3.99 -5.93
N VAL A 118 -12.53 3.76 -6.85
CA VAL A 118 -12.30 2.99 -8.08
C VAL A 118 -13.01 3.66 -9.25
N ASP A 119 -12.27 3.91 -10.33
CA ASP A 119 -12.81 4.37 -11.60
C ASP A 119 -13.22 3.16 -12.47
N PHE A 120 -14.52 2.85 -12.47
CA PHE A 120 -15.08 1.76 -13.27
C PHE A 120 -15.35 2.14 -14.73
N SER A 121 -15.01 3.36 -15.16
CA SER A 121 -15.16 3.75 -16.57
C SER A 121 -14.23 2.99 -17.50
N ASN A 122 -13.15 2.39 -16.97
CA ASN A 122 -12.29 1.54 -17.77
C ASN A 122 -13.10 0.34 -18.32
N PRO A 123 -13.13 0.10 -19.64
CA PRO A 123 -13.90 -0.98 -20.25
C PRO A 123 -13.55 -2.38 -19.72
N ASP A 124 -12.31 -2.57 -19.24
CA ASP A 124 -11.86 -3.82 -18.64
C ASP A 124 -12.27 -4.00 -17.17
N LEU A 125 -12.87 -2.99 -16.54
CA LEU A 125 -13.28 -3.02 -15.14
C LEU A 125 -14.79 -2.82 -14.91
N ILE A 126 -15.52 -2.21 -15.85
CA ILE A 126 -16.95 -1.89 -15.70
C ILE A 126 -17.83 -3.09 -15.29
N HIS A 127 -17.50 -4.30 -15.75
CA HIS A 127 -18.24 -5.51 -15.41
C HIS A 127 -18.06 -5.93 -13.95
N ALA A 128 -17.02 -5.46 -13.29
CA ALA A 128 -16.62 -5.88 -11.96
C ALA A 128 -17.41 -5.20 -10.85
N ILE A 129 -18.19 -4.14 -11.11
CA ILE A 129 -18.99 -3.46 -10.07
C ILE A 129 -19.86 -4.48 -9.31
N ALA A 130 -19.66 -4.58 -7.98
CA ALA A 130 -20.52 -5.35 -7.11
C ALA A 130 -21.90 -4.70 -7.02
N ARG A 131 -22.97 -5.50 -7.04
CA ARG A 131 -24.35 -4.99 -7.05
C ARG A 131 -25.22 -5.73 -6.05
N ASP A 132 -26.18 -5.01 -5.48
CA ASP A 132 -27.14 -5.57 -4.53
C ASP A 132 -28.30 -6.30 -5.24
N LYS A 133 -29.26 -6.79 -4.46
CA LYS A 133 -30.46 -7.49 -4.97
C LYS A 133 -31.38 -6.62 -5.85
N ASN A 134 -31.30 -5.31 -5.76
CA ASN A 134 -32.03 -4.35 -6.58
C ASN A 134 -31.21 -3.89 -7.80
N ASN A 135 -30.05 -4.50 -8.03
CA ASN A 135 -29.06 -4.15 -9.04
C ASN A 135 -28.36 -2.80 -8.81
N TYR A 136 -28.48 -2.21 -7.60
CA TYR A 136 -27.79 -0.97 -7.26
C TYR A 136 -26.30 -1.25 -7.08
N PRO A 137 -25.40 -0.40 -7.60
CA PRO A 137 -23.98 -0.47 -7.28
C PRO A 137 -23.75 -0.49 -5.76
N MET A 138 -22.97 -1.44 -5.26
CA MET A 138 -22.55 -1.49 -3.87
C MET A 138 -21.22 -0.75 -3.73
N MET A 139 -21.28 0.49 -3.26
CA MET A 139 -20.13 1.37 -3.11
C MET A 139 -20.28 2.18 -1.82
N LEU A 140 -19.20 2.34 -1.07
CA LEU A 140 -19.19 3.08 0.18
C LEU A 140 -18.10 4.16 0.17
N ASP A 141 -18.48 5.38 0.51
CA ASP A 141 -17.56 6.49 0.76
C ASP A 141 -17.71 6.96 2.22
N PRO A 142 -16.97 6.34 3.16
CA PRO A 142 -16.92 6.78 4.54
C PRO A 142 -16.02 8.01 4.77
N ASP A 143 -15.28 8.49 3.77
CA ASP A 143 -14.53 9.75 3.85
C ASP A 143 -15.45 10.98 3.61
N GLY A 144 -16.68 10.73 3.12
CA GLY A 144 -17.70 11.75 2.91
C GLY A 144 -17.45 12.63 1.69
N GLN A 145 -16.61 12.20 0.74
CA GLN A 145 -16.14 13.04 -0.37
C GLN A 145 -17.13 13.09 -1.55
N GLY A 146 -17.94 12.05 -1.72
CA GLY A 146 -18.85 11.83 -2.84
C GLY A 146 -20.25 12.44 -2.70
N ILE A 147 -20.48 13.37 -1.77
CA ILE A 147 -21.80 14.02 -1.60
C ILE A 147 -22.02 15.04 -2.71
N VAL A 148 -23.19 14.99 -3.34
CA VAL A 148 -23.65 16.02 -4.28
C VAL A 148 -24.98 16.59 -3.80
N ILE A 149 -25.04 17.91 -3.64
CA ILE A 149 -26.25 18.64 -3.22
C ILE A 149 -27.04 19.08 -4.46
N THR A 150 -28.32 18.70 -4.53
CA THR A 150 -29.25 18.98 -5.65
C THR A 150 -30.56 19.64 -5.16
N ASN A 151 -30.46 20.43 -4.09
CA ASN A 151 -31.62 21.02 -3.42
C ASN A 151 -32.20 22.28 -4.10
N ALA A 152 -31.60 22.77 -5.19
CA ALA A 152 -32.16 23.88 -5.95
C ALA A 152 -33.36 23.39 -6.76
N THR A 153 -34.53 24.01 -6.57
CA THR A 153 -35.77 23.53 -7.19
C THR A 153 -36.37 24.52 -8.19
N PHE A 154 -36.87 24.00 -9.31
CA PHE A 154 -37.45 24.79 -10.39
C PHE A 154 -38.86 24.32 -10.68
N ALA A 155 -39.83 25.22 -10.51
CA ALA A 155 -41.24 24.90 -10.69
C ALA A 155 -41.70 25.09 -12.13
N SER A 156 -42.58 24.21 -12.61
CA SER A 156 -43.23 24.31 -13.91
C SER A 156 -44.73 23.99 -13.81
N ASN A 157 -45.48 24.33 -14.86
CA ASN A 157 -46.87 23.91 -15.01
C ASN A 157 -47.03 23.10 -16.30
N ILE A 158 -47.20 21.79 -16.15
CA ILE A 158 -47.49 20.87 -17.24
C ILE A 158 -49.00 20.65 -17.27
N ASP A 159 -49.66 21.14 -18.33
CA ASP A 159 -51.12 21.03 -18.43
C ASP A 159 -51.59 19.59 -18.72
N ASN A 160 -52.90 19.37 -18.61
CA ASN A 160 -53.51 18.04 -18.85
C ASN A 160 -53.27 17.48 -20.27
N ASN A 161 -52.79 18.28 -21.22
CA ASN A 161 -52.42 17.84 -22.57
C ASN A 161 -50.91 17.55 -22.69
N GLY A 162 -50.16 17.61 -21.59
CA GLY A 162 -48.71 17.42 -21.55
C GLY A 162 -47.90 18.60 -22.05
N ILE A 163 -48.48 19.81 -22.12
CA ILE A 163 -47.79 21.02 -22.59
C ILE A 163 -47.25 21.78 -21.39
N ILE A 164 -45.94 22.05 -21.37
CA ILE A 164 -45.31 22.91 -20.36
C ILE A 164 -45.58 24.39 -20.65
N ARG A 165 -45.89 25.16 -19.60
CA ARG A 165 -46.30 26.57 -19.69
C ARG A 165 -45.57 27.43 -18.67
N ASN A 166 -45.31 28.67 -19.04
CA ASN A 166 -44.73 29.69 -18.17
C ASN A 166 -45.63 29.96 -16.96
N ILE A 167 -45.01 30.08 -15.80
CA ILE A 167 -45.66 30.38 -14.52
C ILE A 167 -45.14 31.71 -13.96
N GLU A 168 -46.00 32.37 -13.17
CA GLU A 168 -45.64 33.59 -12.42
C GLU A 168 -45.46 33.30 -10.92
N ASP A 169 -46.21 32.33 -10.37
CA ASP A 169 -46.10 31.92 -8.97
C ASP A 169 -45.18 30.71 -8.87
N ILE A 170 -44.03 30.91 -8.22
CA ILE A 170 -43.01 29.89 -8.00
C ILE A 170 -43.07 29.27 -6.60
N GLY A 171 -44.04 29.68 -5.76
CA GLY A 171 -44.15 29.19 -4.40
C GLY A 171 -42.86 29.36 -3.58
N ASN A 172 -42.39 28.27 -2.97
CA ASN A 172 -41.14 28.21 -2.19
C ASN A 172 -39.96 27.62 -2.99
N HIS A 173 -40.07 27.54 -4.32
CA HIS A 173 -39.01 27.01 -5.18
C HIS A 173 -37.92 28.05 -5.45
N THR A 174 -36.71 27.58 -5.76
CA THR A 174 -35.55 28.44 -6.06
C THR A 174 -35.83 29.35 -7.25
N SER A 175 -36.41 28.80 -8.31
CA SER A 175 -36.82 29.54 -9.50
C SER A 175 -37.92 28.79 -10.26
N ARG A 176 -38.10 29.11 -11.54
CA ARG A 176 -39.09 28.52 -12.45
C ARG A 176 -38.47 27.94 -13.70
N VAL A 177 -39.26 27.13 -14.38
CA VAL A 177 -39.04 26.77 -15.77
C VAL A 177 -39.78 27.77 -16.67
N TYR A 178 -39.13 28.22 -17.73
CA TYR A 178 -39.75 29.03 -18.77
C TYR A 178 -39.61 28.41 -20.16
N VAL A 179 -40.43 28.90 -21.06
CA VAL A 179 -40.58 28.47 -22.45
C VAL A 179 -40.55 29.73 -23.31
N ASP A 180 -39.73 29.72 -24.34
CA ASP A 180 -39.69 30.73 -25.38
C ASP A 180 -39.72 30.08 -26.79
N ASP A 181 -39.23 30.78 -27.81
CA ASP A 181 -39.15 30.29 -29.17
C ASP A 181 -37.92 29.41 -29.47
N THR A 182 -36.94 29.33 -28.55
CA THR A 182 -35.74 28.51 -28.71
C THR A 182 -35.76 27.23 -27.89
N GLY A 183 -36.57 27.15 -26.83
CA GLY A 183 -36.68 25.92 -26.05
C GLY A 183 -37.47 26.03 -24.75
N VAL A 184 -37.12 25.13 -23.83
CA VAL A 184 -37.59 25.07 -22.44
C VAL A 184 -36.36 25.13 -21.54
N TYR A 185 -36.36 26.03 -20.56
CA TYR A 185 -35.17 26.35 -19.76
C TYR A 185 -35.48 26.46 -18.27
N LEU A 186 -34.50 26.11 -17.44
CA LEU A 186 -34.46 26.53 -16.05
C LEU A 186 -34.01 28.01 -15.99
N ASP A 187 -34.81 28.88 -15.36
CA ASP A 187 -34.54 30.33 -15.21
C ASP A 187 -33.45 30.54 -14.14
N VAL A 188 -32.19 30.38 -14.53
CA VAL A 188 -31.00 30.48 -13.65
C VAL A 188 -30.41 31.89 -13.71
N TYR A 189 -30.32 32.49 -14.89
CA TYR A 189 -29.73 33.81 -15.11
C TYR A 189 -30.46 34.91 -14.34
N GLN A 190 -31.79 34.78 -14.17
CA GLN A 190 -32.62 35.70 -13.38
C GLN A 190 -32.36 37.19 -13.67
N GLN A 191 -32.33 37.56 -14.95
CA GLN A 191 -32.03 38.93 -15.42
C GLN A 191 -30.63 39.45 -15.01
N GLY A 192 -29.65 38.55 -14.88
CA GLY A 192 -28.27 38.86 -14.51
C GLY A 192 -28.00 38.82 -13.01
N ALA A 193 -28.96 38.38 -12.20
CA ALA A 193 -28.73 38.12 -10.78
C ALA A 193 -28.03 36.77 -10.55
N GLY A 194 -28.19 35.82 -11.47
CA GLY A 194 -27.78 34.43 -11.29
C GLY A 194 -28.62 33.70 -10.24
N THR A 195 -28.32 32.41 -10.04
CA THR A 195 -28.91 31.58 -9.00
C THR A 195 -27.82 31.05 -8.09
N GLU A 196 -27.93 31.33 -6.79
CA GLU A 196 -27.05 30.75 -5.78
C GLU A 196 -27.41 29.29 -5.52
N LEU A 197 -26.37 28.45 -5.46
CA LEU A 197 -26.45 27.02 -5.25
C LEU A 197 -25.59 26.65 -4.03
N ALA A 198 -26.08 25.71 -3.24
CA ALA A 198 -25.25 25.00 -2.27
C ALA A 198 -24.45 23.94 -3.02
N VAL A 199 -23.12 24.05 -2.99
CA VAL A 199 -22.20 23.08 -3.61
C VAL A 199 -21.41 22.40 -2.50
N TYR A 200 -21.39 21.08 -2.49
CA TYR A 200 -20.61 20.35 -1.50
C TYR A 200 -19.11 20.50 -1.79
N ASN A 201 -18.33 20.74 -0.74
CA ASN A 201 -16.89 20.86 -0.81
C ASN A 201 -16.24 19.48 -0.61
N THR A 202 -16.07 18.73 -1.70
CA THR A 202 -15.39 17.43 -1.68
C THR A 202 -13.95 17.48 -1.16
N PHE A 203 -13.34 18.66 -1.10
CA PHE A 203 -12.00 18.87 -0.56
C PHE A 203 -11.98 19.14 0.95
N TYR A 204 -13.13 19.24 1.62
CA TYR A 204 -13.18 19.57 3.04
C TYR A 204 -12.80 18.36 3.92
N PRO A 205 -12.06 18.55 5.03
CA PRO A 205 -11.53 19.80 5.58
C PRO A 205 -10.18 20.23 5.01
N GLN A 206 -9.61 19.46 4.09
CA GLN A 206 -8.26 19.70 3.57
C GLN A 206 -8.15 21.06 2.86
N LEU A 207 -9.19 21.47 2.11
CA LEU A 207 -9.30 22.78 1.48
C LEU A 207 -10.67 23.42 1.75
N GLY A 208 -10.66 24.73 1.99
CA GLY A 208 -11.86 25.51 2.29
C GLY A 208 -12.25 25.48 3.76
N SER A 209 -12.95 26.52 4.22
CA SER A 209 -13.33 26.68 5.63
C SER A 209 -14.72 26.11 5.98
N SER A 210 -15.37 25.42 5.05
CA SER A 210 -16.74 24.93 5.18
C SER A 210 -16.95 23.70 4.28
N PRO A 211 -17.73 22.70 4.72
CA PRO A 211 -18.15 21.57 3.88
C PRO A 211 -19.15 21.98 2.79
N ILE A 212 -19.78 23.16 2.92
CA ILE A 212 -20.71 23.70 1.91
C ILE A 212 -20.16 25.03 1.39
N LEU A 213 -20.04 25.14 0.08
CA LEU A 213 -19.70 26.34 -0.67
C LEU A 213 -20.97 26.98 -1.23
N THR A 214 -20.95 28.29 -1.42
CA THR A 214 -21.96 29.01 -2.21
C THR A 214 -21.41 29.22 -3.61
N GLY A 215 -22.03 28.56 -4.58
CA GLY A 215 -21.77 28.73 -6.00
C GLY A 215 -22.82 29.62 -6.66
N LEU A 216 -22.44 30.49 -7.58
CA LEU A 216 -23.38 31.31 -8.36
C LEU A 216 -23.43 30.87 -9.82
N MET A 217 -24.54 30.33 -10.30
CA MET A 217 -24.70 30.00 -11.72
C MET A 217 -25.42 31.13 -12.47
N ASP A 218 -24.92 31.52 -13.63
CA ASP A 218 -25.40 32.69 -14.39
C ASP A 218 -25.82 32.39 -15.83
N ASP A 219 -25.86 31.12 -16.24
CA ASP A 219 -26.40 30.71 -17.55
C ASP A 219 -27.66 29.85 -17.38
N ASP A 220 -28.68 30.11 -18.21
CA ASP A 220 -29.92 29.32 -18.23
C ASP A 220 -29.67 27.93 -18.80
N LEU A 221 -30.26 26.91 -18.16
CA LEU A 221 -30.05 25.51 -18.50
C LEU A 221 -31.18 25.00 -19.39
N LYS A 222 -30.86 24.43 -20.56
CA LYS A 222 -31.87 23.92 -21.48
C LYS A 222 -32.31 22.51 -21.08
N ILE A 223 -33.62 22.29 -21.05
CA ILE A 223 -34.26 21.00 -20.70
C ILE A 223 -35.28 20.55 -21.75
N GLY A 224 -35.45 21.30 -22.84
CA GLY A 224 -36.34 20.93 -23.92
C GLY A 224 -36.17 21.75 -25.19
N ASN A 225 -36.49 21.15 -26.33
CA ASN A 225 -36.44 21.80 -27.65
C ASN A 225 -37.71 22.61 -27.95
N ASN A 226 -38.84 22.26 -27.31
CA ASN A 226 -40.09 23.02 -27.40
C ASN A 226 -41.07 22.59 -26.28
N ASN A 227 -42.21 23.26 -26.18
CA ASN A 227 -43.20 23.03 -25.12
C ASN A 227 -43.89 21.64 -25.09
N ARG A 228 -43.52 20.73 -25.99
CA ARG A 228 -43.98 19.33 -26.03
C ARG A 228 -42.83 18.32 -26.03
N ASP A 229 -41.60 18.78 -26.23
CA ASP A 229 -40.40 17.97 -26.32
C ASP A 229 -39.40 18.51 -25.30
N PHE A 230 -39.51 17.98 -24.09
CA PHE A 230 -38.74 18.40 -22.92
C PHE A 230 -38.62 17.22 -21.95
N ILE A 231 -37.59 17.25 -21.13
CA ILE A 231 -37.36 16.31 -20.02
C ILE A 231 -38.53 16.45 -19.05
N ARG A 232 -39.28 15.37 -18.81
CA ARG A 232 -40.56 15.45 -18.11
C ARG A 232 -40.45 15.07 -16.63
N SER A 233 -40.70 16.02 -15.74
CA SER A 233 -41.05 15.76 -14.34
C SER A 233 -42.55 15.44 -14.19
N GLN A 234 -42.92 14.49 -13.34
CA GLN A 234 -44.32 14.15 -13.08
C GLN A 234 -44.99 15.12 -12.10
N SER A 235 -44.26 15.63 -11.11
CA SER A 235 -44.74 16.71 -10.23
C SER A 235 -44.72 18.09 -10.90
N GLY A 236 -43.92 18.25 -11.96
CA GLY A 236 -43.62 19.54 -12.56
C GLY A 236 -42.51 20.29 -11.81
N VAL A 237 -41.79 19.66 -10.89
CA VAL A 237 -40.66 20.22 -10.14
C VAL A 237 -39.37 19.53 -10.58
N TYR A 238 -38.35 20.32 -10.87
CA TYR A 238 -37.01 19.85 -11.25
C TYR A 238 -36.03 20.18 -10.14
N HIS A 239 -35.15 19.25 -9.82
CA HIS A 239 -34.05 19.44 -8.89
C HIS A 239 -32.75 19.63 -9.67
N PHE A 240 -31.91 20.54 -9.21
CA PHE A 240 -30.67 20.89 -9.86
C PHE A 240 -29.54 21.04 -8.84
N GLY A 241 -28.35 20.61 -9.23
CA GLY A 241 -27.13 20.77 -8.44
C GLY A 241 -25.88 20.65 -9.31
N VAL A 242 -24.74 20.86 -8.67
CA VAL A 242 -23.42 20.75 -9.31
C VAL A 242 -22.53 19.86 -8.45
N ALA A 243 -21.99 18.81 -9.04
CA ALA A 243 -20.96 18.00 -8.41
C ALA A 243 -19.59 18.65 -8.62
N LEU A 244 -18.82 18.76 -7.55
CA LEU A 244 -17.43 19.22 -7.56
C LEU A 244 -16.56 18.03 -7.17
N LEU A 245 -15.85 17.44 -8.12
CA LEU A 245 -15.21 16.13 -7.94
C LEU A 245 -13.70 16.20 -8.19
N LEU A 246 -13.00 15.17 -7.73
CA LEU A 246 -11.59 14.94 -8.01
C LEU A 246 -11.40 13.64 -8.80
N SER A 247 -10.65 13.74 -9.88
CA SER A 247 -10.30 12.61 -10.74
C SER A 247 -8.86 12.81 -11.24
N GLY A 248 -7.91 12.00 -10.78
CA GLY A 248 -6.51 12.09 -11.25
C GLY A 248 -5.84 13.45 -11.01
N ASN A 249 -6.09 14.06 -9.85
CA ASN A 249 -5.71 15.44 -9.48
C ASN A 249 -6.38 16.56 -10.29
N GLN A 250 -7.34 16.23 -11.15
CA GLN A 250 -8.13 17.20 -11.89
C GLN A 250 -9.43 17.50 -11.14
N ILE A 251 -9.83 18.77 -11.16
CA ILE A 251 -11.12 19.21 -10.63
C ILE A 251 -12.15 19.07 -11.73
N LEU A 252 -13.20 18.30 -11.47
CA LEU A 252 -14.31 18.11 -12.38
C LEU A 252 -15.54 18.84 -11.84
N VAL A 253 -16.27 19.50 -12.73
CA VAL A 253 -17.52 20.20 -12.39
C VAL A 253 -18.63 19.63 -13.25
N VAL A 254 -19.61 18.96 -12.64
CA VAL A 254 -20.67 18.25 -13.37
C VAL A 254 -22.04 18.80 -12.96
N PRO A 255 -22.74 19.55 -13.84
CA PRO A 255 -24.13 19.93 -13.63
C PRO A 255 -25.05 18.70 -13.67
N LEU A 256 -26.04 18.65 -12.77
CA LEU A 256 -26.92 17.49 -12.60
C LEU A 256 -28.38 17.93 -12.49
N LEU A 257 -29.24 17.34 -13.33
CA LEU A 257 -30.69 17.52 -13.31
C LEU A 257 -31.37 16.25 -12.79
N ILE A 258 -32.17 16.38 -11.73
CA ILE A 258 -32.86 15.26 -11.10
C ILE A 258 -34.37 15.41 -11.30
N VAL A 259 -35.02 14.34 -11.77
CA VAL A 259 -36.46 14.33 -12.05
C VAL A 259 -37.17 13.10 -11.51
N ASP A 260 -38.44 13.28 -11.16
CA ASP A 260 -39.38 12.27 -10.72
C ASP A 260 -40.10 11.64 -11.92
N SER A 261 -39.36 10.90 -12.76
CA SER A 261 -39.83 10.51 -14.08
C SER A 261 -41.04 9.56 -14.05
N GLN A 262 -41.16 8.73 -13.00
CA GLN A 262 -42.22 7.73 -12.88
C GLN A 262 -43.34 8.14 -11.91
N THR A 263 -42.99 8.58 -10.70
CA THR A 263 -43.95 8.88 -9.63
C THR A 263 -43.75 10.28 -9.10
N ALA A 264 -44.78 11.11 -9.18
CA ALA A 264 -44.71 12.51 -8.72
C ALA A 264 -44.23 12.61 -7.26
N GLY A 265 -43.14 13.34 -7.02
CA GLY A 265 -42.51 13.52 -5.72
C GLY A 265 -41.59 12.38 -5.26
N ILE A 266 -41.28 11.42 -6.13
CA ILE A 266 -40.23 10.42 -5.90
C ILE A 266 -39.22 10.56 -7.03
N TYR A 267 -38.08 11.17 -6.72
CA TYR A 267 -37.03 11.43 -7.69
C TYR A 267 -36.25 10.14 -7.97
N ASP A 268 -36.12 9.80 -9.26
CA ASP A 268 -35.64 8.48 -9.69
C ASP A 268 -34.68 8.53 -10.89
N THR A 269 -34.56 9.68 -11.54
CA THR A 269 -33.78 9.84 -12.78
C THR A 269 -32.81 10.99 -12.63
N ILE A 270 -31.55 10.72 -12.94
CA ILE A 270 -30.41 11.63 -12.88
C ILE A 270 -29.95 11.89 -14.32
N ILE A 271 -29.77 13.14 -14.70
CA ILE A 271 -29.31 13.54 -16.03
C ILE A 271 -28.08 14.43 -15.82
N PRO A 272 -26.86 13.88 -15.96
CA PRO A 272 -25.62 14.65 -15.87
C PRO A 272 -25.34 15.38 -17.19
N ASP A 273 -24.94 16.64 -17.12
CA ASP A 273 -24.45 17.41 -18.26
C ASP A 273 -22.95 17.16 -18.46
N ILE A 274 -22.64 15.97 -18.98
CA ILE A 274 -21.26 15.49 -19.09
C ILE A 274 -20.53 16.17 -20.25
N SER A 275 -21.24 16.57 -21.30
CA SER A 275 -20.70 17.32 -22.44
C SER A 275 -20.24 18.71 -22.01
N THR A 276 -21.05 19.44 -21.22
CA THR A 276 -20.62 20.71 -20.59
C THR A 276 -19.46 20.49 -19.63
N SER A 277 -19.49 19.41 -18.84
CA SER A 277 -18.43 19.09 -17.90
C SER A 277 -17.08 18.88 -18.58
N TRP A 278 -17.06 18.11 -19.67
CA TRP A 278 -15.87 17.93 -20.53
C TRP A 278 -15.39 19.26 -21.10
N ALA A 279 -16.30 20.09 -21.61
CA ALA A 279 -15.94 21.40 -22.16
C ALA A 279 -15.30 22.32 -21.12
N ASP A 280 -15.84 22.38 -19.88
CA ASP A 280 -15.25 23.14 -18.77
C ASP A 280 -13.87 22.58 -18.39
N PHE A 281 -13.73 21.26 -18.30
CA PHE A 281 -12.46 20.60 -18.02
C PHE A 281 -11.39 20.99 -19.06
N MET A 282 -11.72 20.92 -20.36
CA MET A 282 -10.80 21.28 -21.44
C MET A 282 -10.37 22.76 -21.40
N LEU A 283 -11.29 23.66 -21.03
CA LEU A 283 -10.98 25.08 -20.84
C LEU A 283 -10.01 25.31 -19.68
N ARG A 284 -10.12 24.54 -18.58
CA ARG A 284 -9.24 24.67 -17.40
C ARG A 284 -7.81 24.23 -17.66
N ILE A 285 -7.63 23.17 -18.45
CA ILE A 285 -6.30 22.65 -18.81
C ILE A 285 -5.66 23.42 -19.98
N GLY A 286 -6.36 24.44 -20.51
CA GLY A 286 -5.79 25.40 -21.45
C GLY A 286 -5.71 24.92 -22.90
N SER A 287 -6.63 24.05 -23.32
CA SER A 287 -6.70 23.58 -24.71
C SER A 287 -6.95 24.73 -25.70
N ASP A 288 -6.29 24.65 -26.87
CA ASP A 288 -6.44 25.59 -27.98
C ASP A 288 -7.82 25.47 -28.66
N ASP A 289 -8.43 24.30 -28.61
CA ASP A 289 -9.84 24.11 -28.93
C ASP A 289 -10.65 24.58 -27.72
N SER A 290 -11.32 25.73 -27.86
CA SER A 290 -12.24 26.25 -26.83
C SER A 290 -13.66 25.73 -27.10
N PRO A 291 -14.07 24.57 -26.55
CA PRO A 291 -15.44 24.11 -26.68
C PRO A 291 -16.38 25.13 -26.02
N ARG A 292 -17.57 25.29 -26.63
CA ARG A 292 -18.59 26.16 -26.07
C ARG A 292 -19.38 25.37 -25.03
N LEU A 293 -19.43 25.88 -23.80
CA LEU A 293 -20.40 25.43 -22.79
C LEU A 293 -21.82 25.62 -23.35
N ASP A 294 -22.57 24.54 -23.52
CA ASP A 294 -23.92 24.55 -24.11
C ASP A 294 -25.03 24.42 -23.07
N PHE A 295 -24.74 23.85 -21.89
CA PHE A 295 -25.66 23.75 -20.76
C PHE A 295 -27.02 23.14 -21.17
N ASP A 296 -26.99 22.09 -21.99
CA ASP A 296 -28.16 21.50 -22.64
C ASP A 296 -28.38 20.05 -22.22
N PHE A 297 -29.21 19.82 -21.20
CA PHE A 297 -29.56 18.46 -20.75
C PHE A 297 -30.34 17.62 -21.79
N THR A 298 -30.69 18.15 -22.96
CA THR A 298 -31.51 17.43 -23.95
C THR A 298 -30.74 16.47 -24.85
N ASP A 299 -29.41 16.59 -24.92
CA ASP A 299 -28.53 15.64 -25.61
C ASP A 299 -27.89 14.62 -24.66
N GLU A 300 -28.12 14.77 -23.36
CA GLU A 300 -27.60 13.89 -22.32
C GLU A 300 -28.43 12.63 -22.11
N THR A 301 -27.76 11.57 -21.63
CA THR A 301 -28.40 10.28 -21.37
C THR A 301 -28.96 10.21 -19.95
N PRO A 302 -30.28 10.02 -19.75
CA PRO A 302 -30.85 9.84 -18.41
C PRO A 302 -30.44 8.52 -17.77
N ILE A 303 -30.10 8.57 -16.49
CA ILE A 303 -29.66 7.43 -15.68
C ILE A 303 -30.67 7.18 -14.57
N ILE A 304 -31.11 5.92 -14.46
CA ILE A 304 -31.91 5.42 -13.34
C ILE A 304 -31.03 4.45 -12.55
N LEU A 305 -30.95 4.60 -11.23
CA LEU A 305 -30.19 3.69 -10.38
C LEU A 305 -30.72 2.26 -10.50
N GLY A 306 -29.82 1.30 -10.65
CA GLY A 306 -30.15 -0.11 -10.89
C GLY A 306 -30.38 -0.45 -12.37
N SER A 307 -30.21 0.49 -13.29
CA SER A 307 -30.29 0.24 -14.74
C SER A 307 -29.10 -0.54 -15.29
N GLY A 308 -27.94 -0.49 -14.62
CA GLY A 308 -26.67 -1.03 -15.11
C GLY A 308 -25.79 0.01 -15.83
N ASN A 309 -26.29 1.24 -16.05
CA ASN A 309 -25.60 2.29 -16.79
C ASN A 309 -25.23 3.49 -15.88
N GLU A 310 -24.79 3.23 -14.65
CA GLU A 310 -24.52 4.28 -13.65
C GLU A 310 -23.14 4.94 -13.79
N VAL A 311 -22.31 4.50 -14.73
CA VAL A 311 -20.96 5.05 -14.98
C VAL A 311 -21.07 6.33 -15.80
N LEU A 312 -20.47 7.41 -15.31
CA LEU A 312 -20.42 8.71 -15.97
C LEU A 312 -19.18 8.79 -16.86
N VAL A 313 -19.36 8.44 -18.13
CA VAL A 313 -18.29 8.47 -19.13
C VAL A 313 -18.74 9.22 -20.38
N TYR A 314 -17.84 9.99 -20.97
CA TYR A 314 -18.06 10.71 -22.22
C TYR A 314 -16.99 10.31 -23.25
N ASP A 315 -17.45 9.92 -24.42
CA ASP A 315 -16.67 9.62 -25.62
C ASP A 315 -16.85 10.82 -26.55
N HIS A 316 -15.85 11.69 -26.60
CA HIS A 316 -15.93 12.97 -27.31
C HIS A 316 -15.83 12.78 -28.83
N ASN A 317 -15.07 11.79 -29.27
CA ASN A 317 -14.72 11.57 -30.68
C ASN A 317 -15.54 10.44 -31.35
N ASP A 318 -16.44 9.80 -30.60
CA ASP A 318 -17.28 8.66 -31.00
C ASP A 318 -16.46 7.45 -31.48
N ASP A 319 -15.27 7.21 -30.92
CA ASP A 319 -14.41 6.08 -31.28
C ASP A 319 -14.76 4.77 -30.54
N GLY A 320 -15.65 4.84 -29.56
CA GLY A 320 -16.10 3.74 -28.73
C GLY A 320 -15.35 3.60 -27.40
N TYR A 321 -14.40 4.49 -27.11
CA TYR A 321 -13.66 4.57 -25.86
C TYR A 321 -14.02 5.86 -25.11
N GLY A 322 -14.07 5.79 -23.78
CA GLY A 322 -14.25 7.00 -22.98
C GLY A 322 -13.01 7.89 -23.06
N ASP A 323 -13.22 9.19 -23.21
CA ASP A 323 -12.18 10.23 -23.10
C ASP A 323 -12.23 10.93 -21.73
N TYR A 324 -13.38 10.85 -21.04
CA TYR A 324 -13.64 11.58 -19.81
C TYR A 324 -14.50 10.77 -18.86
N SER A 325 -14.06 10.60 -17.61
CA SER A 325 -14.80 9.93 -16.54
C SER A 325 -15.06 10.86 -15.37
N ALA A 326 -16.32 10.93 -14.96
CA ALA A 326 -16.77 11.65 -13.77
C ALA A 326 -17.19 10.69 -12.62
N GLY A 327 -16.82 9.41 -12.72
CA GLY A 327 -17.08 8.41 -11.67
C GLY A 327 -18.37 7.61 -11.87
N VAL A 328 -18.92 7.07 -10.77
CA VAL A 328 -20.07 6.16 -10.80
C VAL A 328 -21.14 6.62 -9.83
N LEU A 329 -22.37 6.80 -10.32
CA LEU A 329 -23.52 7.17 -9.50
C LEU A 329 -23.97 6.01 -8.59
N GLY A 330 -24.50 6.37 -7.43
CA GLY A 330 -25.16 5.45 -6.52
C GLY A 330 -24.30 4.99 -5.35
N ALA A 331 -23.28 5.76 -4.97
CA ALA A 331 -22.51 5.48 -3.76
C ALA A 331 -23.33 5.79 -2.50
N ARG A 332 -23.18 4.98 -1.46
CA ARG A 332 -23.58 5.39 -0.10
C ARG A 332 -22.46 6.21 0.49
N VAL A 333 -22.76 7.42 0.95
CA VAL A 333 -21.76 8.37 1.43
C VAL A 333 -22.07 8.74 2.88
N LEU A 334 -21.05 8.72 3.71
CA LEU A 334 -21.18 9.05 5.12
C LEU A 334 -21.16 10.58 5.28
N ASP A 335 -22.19 11.16 5.88
CA ASP A 335 -22.27 12.61 6.13
C ASP A 335 -21.45 13.01 7.36
N VAL A 336 -20.14 12.76 7.30
CA VAL A 336 -19.19 12.93 8.41
C VAL A 336 -19.14 14.37 8.92
N TYR A 337 -19.43 15.35 8.05
CA TYR A 337 -19.44 16.78 8.39
C TYR A 337 -20.84 17.36 8.62
N GLY A 338 -21.89 16.54 8.56
CA GLY A 338 -23.26 16.95 8.87
C GLY A 338 -23.82 17.96 7.88
N ALA A 339 -23.32 17.95 6.64
CA ALA A 339 -23.71 18.89 5.59
C ALA A 339 -25.17 18.71 5.16
N ILE A 340 -25.71 17.50 5.29
CA ILE A 340 -27.09 17.16 4.94
C ILE A 340 -27.94 16.99 6.20
N SER A 341 -27.48 16.17 7.15
CA SER A 341 -28.25 15.77 8.33
C SER A 341 -28.23 16.81 9.46
N ASN A 342 -27.22 17.69 9.50
CA ASN A 342 -26.87 18.53 10.64
C ASN A 342 -26.72 17.75 11.97
N THR A 343 -26.41 16.45 11.92
CA THR A 343 -26.31 15.59 13.12
C THR A 343 -24.92 15.56 13.74
N THR A 344 -23.87 15.92 13.00
CA THR A 344 -22.48 15.97 13.49
C THR A 344 -22.01 17.41 13.69
N THR A 345 -21.19 17.64 14.71
CA THR A 345 -20.54 18.93 14.97
C THR A 345 -19.16 18.97 14.32
N PRO A 346 -18.78 20.04 13.61
CA PRO A 346 -17.41 20.25 13.15
C PRO A 346 -16.49 20.30 14.39
N ASP A 347 -15.51 19.39 14.46
CA ASP A 347 -14.30 19.37 15.33
C ASP A 347 -13.92 17.95 15.82
N ASP A 348 -14.70 16.90 15.53
CA ASP A 348 -14.33 15.51 15.86
C ASP A 348 -14.56 14.57 14.67
N TYR A 349 -13.56 14.42 13.81
CA TYR A 349 -13.61 13.56 12.63
C TYR A 349 -13.68 12.07 13.00
N ILE A 350 -12.97 11.68 14.08
CA ILE A 350 -12.78 10.28 14.46
C ILE A 350 -14.07 9.70 15.07
N THR A 351 -14.70 10.39 16.03
CA THR A 351 -16.03 9.98 16.54
C THR A 351 -17.17 10.41 15.62
N GLY A 352 -16.91 11.43 14.78
CA GLY A 352 -17.85 11.93 13.77
C GLY A 352 -18.15 10.91 12.68
N ALA A 353 -17.16 10.16 12.19
CA ALA A 353 -17.40 9.11 11.19
C ALA A 353 -18.27 7.98 11.76
N ILE A 354 -17.99 7.52 12.98
CA ILE A 354 -18.66 6.32 13.53
C ILE A 354 -20.13 6.59 13.88
N ASN A 355 -20.50 7.85 14.14
CA ASN A 355 -21.86 8.29 14.45
C ASN A 355 -22.55 9.06 13.31
N ALA A 356 -21.88 9.20 12.16
CA ALA A 356 -22.43 9.95 11.04
C ALA A 356 -23.58 9.22 10.37
N THR A 357 -24.47 10.01 9.74
CA THR A 357 -25.58 9.46 8.97
C THR A 357 -25.05 8.91 7.65
N LEU A 358 -25.24 7.62 7.41
CA LEU A 358 -25.00 7.01 6.11
C LEU A 358 -26.13 7.41 5.15
N LEU A 359 -25.79 8.19 4.14
CA LEU A 359 -26.75 8.66 3.15
C LEU A 359 -27.11 7.54 2.16
N GLU A 360 -28.38 7.54 1.73
CA GLU A 360 -28.84 6.67 0.64
C GLU A 360 -28.21 7.11 -0.70
N PRO A 361 -28.09 6.20 -1.69
CA PRO A 361 -27.50 6.49 -3.00
C PRO A 361 -28.11 7.71 -3.74
N LEU A 362 -29.43 7.89 -3.59
CA LEU A 362 -30.21 9.02 -4.10
C LEU A 362 -31.32 9.32 -3.09
N ASP A 363 -31.44 10.58 -2.71
CA ASP A 363 -32.54 11.03 -1.86
C ASP A 363 -33.89 10.91 -2.59
N VAL A 364 -34.89 10.34 -1.92
CA VAL A 364 -36.23 10.16 -2.52
C VAL A 364 -36.91 11.49 -2.86
N ASP A 365 -36.55 12.55 -2.12
CA ASP A 365 -37.02 13.92 -2.33
C ASP A 365 -36.10 14.70 -3.30
N GLY A 366 -35.04 14.07 -3.83
CA GLY A 366 -34.16 14.65 -4.85
C GLY A 366 -33.16 15.69 -4.35
N ASN A 367 -32.95 15.83 -3.04
CA ASN A 367 -32.11 16.92 -2.49
C ASN A 367 -30.61 16.64 -2.51
N TYR A 368 -30.20 15.36 -2.61
CA TYR A 368 -28.80 14.95 -2.73
C TYR A 368 -28.68 13.60 -3.41
N LEU A 369 -27.47 13.27 -3.84
CA LEU A 369 -27.08 11.94 -4.31
C LEU A 369 -25.61 11.65 -3.97
N GLY A 370 -25.22 10.38 -4.04
CA GLY A 370 -23.84 9.93 -3.82
C GLY A 370 -23.15 9.48 -5.10
N ILE A 371 -21.88 9.84 -5.26
CA ILE A 371 -21.03 9.45 -6.39
C ILE A 371 -19.68 8.89 -5.91
N MET A 372 -19.22 7.82 -6.56
CA MET A 372 -17.90 7.24 -6.32
C MET A 372 -16.91 7.72 -7.39
N THR A 373 -15.77 8.24 -6.96
CA THR A 373 -14.65 8.63 -7.82
C THR A 373 -13.34 8.10 -7.26
N ASP A 374 -12.36 7.87 -8.13
CA ASP A 374 -10.98 7.66 -7.72
C ASP A 374 -10.19 8.96 -7.94
N PHE A 375 -9.80 9.63 -6.86
CA PHE A 375 -9.06 10.89 -6.98
C PHE A 375 -7.60 10.66 -7.37
N GLY A 376 -7.06 9.46 -7.15
CA GLY A 376 -5.61 9.21 -7.06
C GLY A 376 -5.16 7.93 -7.73
N TYR A 377 -5.95 7.37 -8.65
CA TYR A 377 -5.76 6.15 -9.47
C TYR A 377 -5.46 4.83 -8.74
N HIS A 378 -5.00 4.90 -7.48
CA HIS A 378 -4.38 3.79 -6.78
C HIS A 378 -5.39 2.65 -6.57
N GLY A 379 -6.60 2.96 -6.09
CA GLY A 379 -7.66 1.97 -5.97
C GLY A 379 -8.12 1.40 -7.31
N THR A 380 -8.10 2.17 -8.40
CA THR A 380 -8.33 1.65 -9.77
C THR A 380 -7.26 0.65 -10.19
N ALA A 381 -5.99 0.93 -9.93
CA ALA A 381 -4.90 0.01 -10.23
C ALA A 381 -4.97 -1.26 -9.36
N VAL A 382 -5.35 -1.14 -8.09
CA VAL A 382 -5.59 -2.27 -7.17
C VAL A 382 -6.75 -3.15 -7.67
N ALA A 383 -7.87 -2.54 -8.08
CA ALA A 383 -9.00 -3.26 -8.64
C ALA A 383 -8.66 -3.92 -10.00
N GLY A 384 -7.85 -3.25 -10.83
CA GLY A 384 -7.39 -3.73 -12.13
C GLY A 384 -6.63 -5.05 -12.05
N VAL A 385 -5.63 -5.16 -11.17
CA VAL A 385 -4.86 -6.42 -11.03
C VAL A 385 -5.69 -7.57 -10.44
N ILE A 386 -6.84 -7.29 -9.83
CA ILE A 386 -7.78 -8.32 -9.35
C ILE A 386 -8.73 -8.73 -10.47
N SER A 387 -9.49 -7.79 -11.04
CA SER A 387 -10.71 -8.08 -11.80
C SER A 387 -10.68 -7.61 -13.25
N SER A 388 -9.57 -7.05 -13.75
CA SER A 388 -9.48 -6.66 -15.15
C SER A 388 -9.82 -7.84 -16.06
N ARG A 389 -10.73 -7.64 -17.01
CA ARG A 389 -11.14 -8.68 -17.96
C ARG A 389 -10.06 -8.96 -19.01
N GLY A 390 -9.13 -8.03 -19.24
CA GLY A 390 -8.11 -8.12 -20.29
C GLY A 390 -8.72 -8.21 -21.70
N SER A 391 -9.83 -7.49 -21.93
CA SER A 391 -10.49 -7.41 -23.23
C SER A 391 -9.97 -6.27 -24.10
N GLN A 392 -9.33 -5.27 -23.50
CA GLN A 392 -8.59 -4.22 -24.21
C GLN A 392 -7.15 -4.62 -24.45
N SER A 393 -6.54 -4.02 -25.48
CA SER A 393 -5.13 -4.22 -25.82
C SER A 393 -4.43 -2.87 -25.92
N TYR A 394 -3.19 -2.81 -25.44
CA TYR A 394 -2.41 -1.59 -25.21
C TYR A 394 -1.03 -1.69 -25.87
N ASP A 395 -0.49 -0.57 -26.37
CA ASP A 395 0.89 -0.47 -26.87
C ASP A 395 1.85 -0.10 -25.73
N ILE A 396 2.26 -1.13 -24.97
CA ILE A 396 3.08 -0.97 -23.76
C ILE A 396 4.54 -0.60 -24.07
N TYR A 397 5.08 -1.15 -25.15
CA TYR A 397 6.50 -1.06 -25.48
C TYR A 397 6.79 -0.14 -26.68
N ASN A 398 5.76 0.51 -27.24
CA ASN A 398 5.86 1.38 -28.41
C ASN A 398 6.51 0.65 -29.62
N ASP A 399 6.17 -0.63 -29.79
CA ASP A 399 6.79 -1.54 -30.76
C ASP A 399 5.79 -2.14 -31.76
N THR A 400 4.57 -1.59 -31.80
CA THR A 400 3.41 -2.02 -32.61
C THR A 400 2.73 -3.33 -32.18
N GLU A 401 3.29 -4.08 -31.23
CA GLU A 401 2.61 -5.23 -30.63
C GLU A 401 1.67 -4.75 -29.52
N LEU A 402 0.45 -5.30 -29.48
CA LEU A 402 -0.55 -4.93 -28.47
C LEU A 402 -0.68 -6.02 -27.40
N TYR A 403 -0.86 -5.59 -26.15
CA TYR A 403 -0.87 -6.46 -24.97
C TYR A 403 -2.15 -6.28 -24.16
N THR A 404 -2.70 -7.36 -23.62
CA THR A 404 -3.82 -7.30 -22.69
C THR A 404 -3.32 -7.35 -21.25
N ILE A 405 -4.07 -6.77 -20.32
CA ILE A 405 -3.74 -6.75 -18.89
C ILE A 405 -4.85 -7.46 -18.10
N PRO A 406 -4.94 -8.80 -18.13
CA PRO A 406 -5.94 -9.54 -17.35
C PRO A 406 -5.60 -9.51 -15.85
N GLY A 407 -6.62 -9.33 -15.02
CA GLY A 407 -6.51 -9.49 -13.57
C GLY A 407 -6.42 -10.96 -13.17
N VAL A 408 -6.03 -11.21 -11.92
CA VAL A 408 -5.91 -12.57 -11.37
C VAL A 408 -7.25 -13.30 -11.39
N ALA A 409 -8.33 -12.65 -10.97
CA ALA A 409 -9.69 -13.16 -10.83
C ALA A 409 -10.68 -12.30 -11.64
N PRO A 410 -10.67 -12.40 -12.98
CA PRO A 410 -11.35 -11.46 -13.88
C PRO A 410 -12.87 -11.42 -13.75
N ASP A 411 -13.52 -12.41 -13.12
CA ASP A 411 -14.96 -12.40 -12.88
C ASP A 411 -15.35 -12.09 -11.42
N ALA A 412 -14.37 -11.83 -10.55
CA ALA A 412 -14.63 -11.33 -9.20
C ALA A 412 -15.28 -9.93 -9.25
N LYS A 413 -16.16 -9.66 -8.29
CA LYS A 413 -16.80 -8.36 -8.15
C LYS A 413 -16.02 -7.47 -7.17
N ILE A 414 -15.91 -6.20 -7.49
CA ILE A 414 -15.25 -5.18 -6.69
C ILE A 414 -16.31 -4.34 -5.98
N LEU A 415 -16.19 -4.27 -4.65
CA LEU A 415 -16.92 -3.34 -3.80
C LEU A 415 -15.92 -2.23 -3.40
N PRO A 416 -15.99 -1.03 -4.00
CA PRO A 416 -15.09 0.06 -3.62
C PRO A 416 -15.50 0.62 -2.25
N VAL A 417 -14.51 0.77 -1.37
CA VAL A 417 -14.64 1.48 -0.09
C VAL A 417 -13.62 2.61 -0.09
N LYS A 418 -14.08 3.85 -0.26
CA LYS A 418 -13.23 5.04 -0.28
C LYS A 418 -12.90 5.49 1.15
N ALA A 419 -11.90 4.86 1.74
CA ALA A 419 -11.56 5.03 3.14
C ALA A 419 -10.05 5.18 3.32
N LEU A 420 -9.62 6.37 3.71
CA LEU A 420 -8.20 6.64 3.97
C LEU A 420 -7.94 7.21 5.35
N TRP A 421 -8.97 7.66 6.05
CA TRP A 421 -8.81 8.32 7.34
C TRP A 421 -9.17 7.38 8.50
N TYR A 422 -8.52 7.59 9.64
CA TYR A 422 -8.88 6.93 10.89
C TYR A 422 -10.35 7.24 11.25
N GLY A 423 -11.09 6.23 11.70
CA GLY A 423 -12.55 6.22 11.82
C GLY A 423 -13.27 5.75 10.55
N SER A 424 -12.91 6.29 9.38
CA SER A 424 -13.52 5.94 8.09
C SER A 424 -13.12 4.53 7.63
N VAL A 425 -11.88 4.12 7.88
CA VAL A 425 -11.38 2.76 7.61
C VAL A 425 -12.17 1.72 8.40
N GLU A 426 -12.34 1.94 9.69
CA GLU A 426 -13.01 1.03 10.62
C GLU A 426 -14.49 0.91 10.27
N TYR A 427 -15.15 2.04 9.97
CA TYR A 427 -16.51 2.06 9.45
C TYR A 427 -16.62 1.23 8.16
N GLY A 428 -15.71 1.47 7.22
CA GLY A 428 -15.65 0.76 5.94
C GLY A 428 -15.45 -0.75 6.11
N TRP A 429 -14.56 -1.17 7.00
CA TRP A 429 -14.31 -2.56 7.32
C TRP A 429 -15.52 -3.25 7.95
N LEU A 430 -16.16 -2.63 8.95
CA LEU A 430 -17.35 -3.16 9.60
C LEU A 430 -18.50 -3.29 8.59
N TRP A 431 -18.73 -2.27 7.78
CA TRP A 431 -19.75 -2.30 6.73
C TRP A 431 -19.49 -3.40 5.69
N ALA A 432 -18.26 -3.50 5.18
CA ALA A 432 -17.87 -4.55 4.22
C ALA A 432 -17.99 -5.97 4.83
N ALA A 433 -17.72 -6.11 6.13
CA ALA A 433 -17.87 -7.34 6.88
C ALA A 433 -19.34 -7.75 7.14
N GLY A 434 -20.32 -6.97 6.69
CA GLY A 434 -21.74 -7.30 6.84
C GLY A 434 -22.41 -6.71 8.08
N MET A 435 -21.77 -5.74 8.75
CA MET A 435 -22.39 -4.98 9.84
C MET A 435 -23.24 -3.83 9.31
N GLU A 436 -24.26 -3.43 10.06
CA GLU A 436 -25.02 -2.19 9.86
C GLU A 436 -24.97 -1.36 11.14
N ASN A 437 -24.91 -0.05 10.98
CA ASN A 437 -24.92 0.91 12.07
C ASN A 437 -26.25 1.66 12.06
N ASP A 438 -27.00 1.61 13.15
CA ASP A 438 -28.31 2.29 13.30
C ASP A 438 -28.25 3.55 14.19
N GLY A 439 -27.05 3.98 14.57
CA GLY A 439 -26.78 5.10 15.47
C GLY A 439 -26.67 4.72 16.95
N ASP A 440 -27.08 3.51 17.35
CA ASP A 440 -26.92 2.99 18.72
C ASP A 440 -25.81 1.92 18.82
N GLY A 441 -25.31 1.42 17.68
CA GLY A 441 -24.18 0.49 17.60
C GLY A 441 -24.14 -0.28 16.28
N TRP A 442 -23.27 -1.29 16.20
CA TRP A 442 -23.17 -2.19 15.04
C TRP A 442 -23.89 -3.52 15.25
N GLU A 443 -24.76 -3.90 14.31
CA GLU A 443 -25.41 -5.21 14.27
C GLU A 443 -25.02 -6.00 13.01
N TYR A 444 -24.75 -7.30 13.17
CA TYR A 444 -24.49 -8.19 12.04
C TYR A 444 -25.79 -8.51 11.29
N THR A 445 -25.83 -8.22 9.99
CA THR A 445 -27.02 -8.38 9.15
C THR A 445 -27.40 -9.83 8.88
N GLY A 446 -26.48 -10.78 9.10
CA GLY A 446 -26.65 -12.20 8.83
C GLY A 446 -25.84 -12.71 7.63
N GLU A 447 -25.31 -11.80 6.80
CA GLU A 447 -24.48 -12.10 5.64
C GLU A 447 -23.37 -11.05 5.47
N GLU A 448 -22.19 -11.48 5.01
CA GLU A 448 -21.10 -10.58 4.63
C GLU A 448 -21.39 -9.86 3.31
N ARG A 449 -20.94 -8.60 3.16
CA ARG A 449 -21.00 -7.88 1.87
C ARG A 449 -19.82 -8.20 0.97
N ALA A 450 -18.67 -8.52 1.58
CA ALA A 450 -17.47 -8.95 0.89
C ALA A 450 -16.90 -10.21 1.55
N HIS A 451 -16.38 -11.13 0.73
CA HIS A 451 -15.68 -12.31 1.23
C HIS A 451 -14.21 -12.00 1.57
N ILE A 452 -13.64 -11.01 0.87
CA ILE A 452 -12.27 -10.56 1.01
C ILE A 452 -12.26 -9.05 1.17
N ILE A 453 -11.47 -8.53 2.11
CA ILE A 453 -11.14 -7.10 2.24
C ILE A 453 -9.64 -6.96 1.97
N THR A 454 -9.26 -6.17 0.97
CA THR A 454 -7.86 -5.88 0.65
C THR A 454 -7.51 -4.43 0.98
N ASN A 455 -6.35 -4.25 1.63
CA ASN A 455 -5.82 -2.97 2.07
C ASN A 455 -4.41 -2.76 1.49
N SER A 456 -4.32 -1.97 0.42
CA SER A 456 -3.06 -1.65 -0.27
C SER A 456 -2.40 -0.38 0.25
N TRP A 457 -2.53 -0.14 1.55
CA TRP A 457 -2.00 1.02 2.28
C TRP A 457 -1.50 0.59 3.66
N GLY A 458 -0.78 1.49 4.34
CA GLY A 458 -0.37 1.32 5.74
C GLY A 458 0.05 2.64 6.38
N VAL A 459 0.25 2.65 7.70
CA VAL A 459 0.60 3.86 8.47
C VAL A 459 2.02 3.76 9.02
N PRO A 460 3.03 4.12 8.22
CA PRO A 460 4.44 3.99 8.62
C PRO A 460 4.85 4.95 9.73
N THR A 461 4.04 5.96 10.03
CA THR A 461 4.27 6.94 11.11
C THR A 461 3.53 6.53 12.38
N PHE A 462 3.64 5.26 12.77
CA PHE A 462 2.98 4.74 13.97
C PHE A 462 3.29 5.48 15.27
N PRO A 463 4.46 6.15 15.48
CA PRO A 463 4.68 6.84 16.74
C PRO A 463 3.65 7.96 16.99
N ASN A 464 3.01 8.49 15.93
CA ASN A 464 1.90 9.45 16.05
C ASN A 464 0.61 8.84 16.61
N VAL A 465 0.44 7.52 16.53
CA VAL A 465 -0.70 6.83 17.13
C VAL A 465 -0.40 6.33 18.55
N GLU A 466 0.81 6.58 19.06
CA GLU A 466 1.29 6.23 20.41
C GLU A 466 1.21 4.72 20.75
N GLU A 467 0.85 3.86 19.80
CA GLU A 467 0.70 2.42 19.92
C GLU A 467 1.61 1.70 18.91
N ALA A 468 2.20 0.56 19.29
CA ALA A 468 3.08 -0.21 18.41
C ALA A 468 2.30 -0.99 17.33
N PRO A 469 2.80 -1.09 16.08
CA PRO A 469 2.14 -1.84 15.02
C PRO A 469 1.91 -3.30 15.39
N GLY A 470 0.67 -3.75 15.28
CA GLY A 470 0.24 -5.11 15.63
C GLY A 470 -0.48 -5.19 16.98
N TYR A 471 -0.22 -4.24 17.89
CA TYR A 471 -1.05 -3.99 19.08
C TYR A 471 -2.07 -2.88 18.87
N ASP A 472 -1.80 -1.99 17.93
CA ASP A 472 -2.62 -0.83 17.63
C ASP A 472 -4.10 -1.15 17.37
N GLN A 473 -4.98 -0.18 17.57
CA GLN A 473 -6.43 -0.32 17.41
C GLN A 473 -6.85 -0.87 16.04
N LEU A 474 -6.20 -0.46 14.94
CA LEU A 474 -6.51 -0.96 13.59
C LEU A 474 -6.10 -2.43 13.45
N SER A 475 -4.90 -2.80 13.90
CA SER A 475 -4.43 -4.19 13.88
C SER A 475 -5.31 -5.09 14.74
N THR A 476 -5.73 -4.61 15.91
CA THR A 476 -6.63 -5.32 16.83
C THR A 476 -8.01 -5.52 16.20
N LEU A 477 -8.61 -4.49 15.61
CA LEU A 477 -9.88 -4.61 14.89
C LEU A 477 -9.78 -5.57 13.71
N ALA A 478 -8.70 -5.52 12.94
CA ALA A 478 -8.48 -6.43 11.81
C ALA A 478 -8.38 -7.90 12.26
N ASN A 479 -7.73 -8.17 13.39
CA ASN A 479 -7.71 -9.50 14.00
C ASN A 479 -9.11 -9.97 14.40
N ILE A 480 -9.94 -9.08 14.93
CA ILE A 480 -11.33 -9.36 15.34
C ILE A 480 -12.20 -9.68 14.13
N LEU A 481 -12.14 -8.87 13.07
CA LEU A 481 -12.88 -9.08 11.81
C LEU A 481 -12.47 -10.38 11.10
N THR A 482 -11.20 -10.76 11.19
CA THR A 482 -10.72 -12.03 10.62
C THR A 482 -11.25 -13.25 11.41
N THR A 483 -11.69 -13.08 12.65
CA THR A 483 -12.00 -14.19 13.57
C THR A 483 -13.49 -14.57 13.54
N PRO A 484 -13.85 -15.79 13.11
CA PRO A 484 -15.24 -16.25 13.13
C PRO A 484 -15.80 -16.28 14.55
N GLY A 485 -17.01 -15.79 14.73
CA GLY A 485 -17.70 -15.72 16.01
C GLY A 485 -17.31 -14.53 16.90
N ALA A 486 -16.42 -13.63 16.45
CA ALA A 486 -15.88 -12.58 17.31
C ALA A 486 -16.84 -11.40 17.53
N LEU A 487 -17.58 -11.00 16.50
CA LEU A 487 -18.53 -9.88 16.58
C LEU A 487 -19.98 -10.35 16.80
N HIS A 488 -20.32 -11.53 16.31
CA HIS A 488 -21.63 -12.17 16.50
C HIS A 488 -21.48 -13.69 16.41
N GLN A 489 -22.34 -14.47 17.08
CA GLN A 489 -22.22 -15.94 17.12
C GLN A 489 -22.20 -16.61 15.73
N ASN A 490 -22.91 -16.01 14.77
CA ASN A 490 -22.99 -16.49 13.38
C ASN A 490 -22.05 -15.74 12.42
N TYR A 491 -21.19 -14.85 12.93
CA TYR A 491 -20.25 -14.11 12.09
C TYR A 491 -19.19 -15.08 11.53
N PRO A 492 -19.03 -15.21 10.21
CA PRO A 492 -18.10 -16.18 9.61
C PRO A 492 -16.64 -15.72 9.63
N GLY A 493 -16.37 -14.45 9.96
CA GLY A 493 -15.07 -13.81 9.73
C GLY A 493 -14.88 -13.43 8.26
N VAL A 494 -14.02 -12.44 8.00
CA VAL A 494 -13.68 -12.00 6.63
C VAL A 494 -12.21 -12.24 6.32
N VAL A 495 -11.88 -12.61 5.08
CA VAL A 495 -10.47 -12.74 4.66
C VAL A 495 -9.87 -11.34 4.52
N MET A 496 -9.08 -10.92 5.50
CA MET A 496 -8.34 -9.65 5.42
C MET A 496 -6.96 -9.86 4.83
N ILE A 497 -6.62 -9.08 3.81
CA ILE A 497 -5.30 -9.08 3.16
C ILE A 497 -4.76 -7.65 3.19
N ALA A 498 -3.55 -7.47 3.69
CA ALA A 498 -2.91 -6.17 3.79
C ALA A 498 -1.51 -6.19 3.19
N SER A 499 -1.11 -5.08 2.58
CA SER A 499 0.27 -4.89 2.12
C SER A 499 1.23 -4.86 3.31
N ALA A 500 2.43 -5.45 3.18
CA ALA A 500 3.42 -5.41 4.25
C ALA A 500 4.05 -4.02 4.44
N GLY A 501 4.14 -3.24 3.36
CA GLY A 501 4.75 -1.91 3.32
C GLY A 501 5.97 -1.85 2.39
N ASN A 502 6.36 -0.63 2.02
CA ASN A 502 7.58 -0.37 1.23
C ASN A 502 8.61 0.40 2.07
N ALA A 503 8.97 -0.10 3.24
CA ALA A 503 9.91 0.57 4.15
C ALA A 503 11.33 -0.01 4.09
N GLY A 504 11.68 -0.71 3.02
CA GLY A 504 13.05 -1.17 2.79
C GLY A 504 13.36 -2.52 3.41
N HIS A 505 14.62 -2.92 3.21
CA HIS A 505 15.12 -4.24 3.53
C HIS A 505 15.44 -4.45 5.02
N GLY A 506 15.12 -3.48 5.89
CA GLY A 506 15.27 -3.67 7.31
C GLY A 506 14.32 -4.73 7.85
N TYR A 507 14.72 -5.51 8.86
CA TYR A 507 13.79 -6.36 9.60
C TYR A 507 12.92 -5.51 10.55
N GLY A 508 11.70 -5.98 10.80
CA GLY A 508 10.68 -5.32 11.63
C GLY A 508 10.12 -4.01 11.05
N THR A 509 10.29 -3.82 9.74
CA THR A 509 9.80 -2.66 8.98
C THR A 509 8.32 -2.79 8.57
N ILE A 510 7.65 -3.87 8.95
CA ILE A 510 6.22 -4.07 8.72
C ILE A 510 5.38 -3.12 9.57
N SER A 511 4.35 -2.53 8.96
CA SER A 511 3.52 -1.50 9.58
C SER A 511 2.05 -1.92 9.66
N LEU A 512 1.24 -1.15 10.37
CA LEU A 512 -0.21 -1.37 10.47
C LEU A 512 -0.91 -1.03 9.13
N PRO A 513 -1.99 -1.74 8.76
CA PRO A 513 -2.56 -2.92 9.45
C PRO A 513 -1.86 -4.24 9.09
N GLY A 514 -0.85 -4.22 8.22
CA GLY A 514 -0.08 -5.41 7.81
C GLY A 514 0.60 -6.13 8.97
N ALA A 515 0.88 -5.47 10.08
CA ALA A 515 1.44 -6.06 11.30
C ALA A 515 0.44 -6.93 12.10
N ALA A 516 -0.87 -6.86 11.80
CA ALA A 516 -1.88 -7.66 12.49
C ALA A 516 -1.67 -9.17 12.31
N SER A 517 -1.57 -9.90 13.42
CA SER A 517 -1.15 -11.31 13.42
C SER A 517 -2.08 -12.28 12.67
N LEU A 518 -3.39 -12.03 12.65
CA LEU A 518 -4.36 -12.92 12.00
C LEU A 518 -4.65 -12.54 10.54
N VAL A 519 -4.40 -11.29 10.16
CA VAL A 519 -4.47 -10.79 8.77
C VAL A 519 -3.44 -11.52 7.90
N LEU A 520 -3.70 -11.66 6.60
CA LEU A 520 -2.71 -12.14 5.64
C LEU A 520 -1.89 -10.96 5.10
N SER A 521 -0.61 -10.92 5.41
CA SER A 521 0.27 -9.82 5.00
C SER A 521 1.09 -10.18 3.76
N ALA A 522 1.16 -9.26 2.80
CA ALA A 522 1.77 -9.48 1.49
C ALA A 522 3.10 -8.72 1.31
N GLY A 523 4.19 -9.47 1.19
CA GLY A 523 5.49 -8.97 0.71
C GLY A 523 5.55 -8.93 -0.82
N ALA A 524 6.57 -8.25 -1.35
CA ALA A 524 6.73 -8.01 -2.79
C ALA A 524 7.96 -8.71 -3.40
N SER A 525 7.79 -9.18 -4.64
CA SER A 525 8.86 -9.69 -5.51
C SER A 525 9.01 -8.89 -6.80
N THR A 526 10.09 -9.14 -7.53
CA THR A 526 10.44 -8.46 -8.77
C THR A 526 9.73 -9.02 -10.01
N SER A 527 9.60 -8.17 -11.01
CA SER A 527 9.37 -8.46 -12.43
C SER A 527 10.17 -7.46 -13.26
N SER A 528 10.79 -7.93 -14.33
CA SER A 528 11.57 -7.10 -15.26
C SER A 528 10.74 -6.53 -16.42
N ALA A 529 9.42 -6.69 -16.39
CA ALA A 529 8.51 -6.27 -17.45
C ALA A 529 8.65 -4.79 -17.88
N TYR A 530 9.09 -3.92 -16.97
CA TYR A 530 9.18 -2.48 -17.24
C TYR A 530 10.46 -2.05 -17.97
N VAL A 531 11.50 -2.89 -18.03
CA VAL A 531 12.87 -2.52 -18.47
C VAL A 531 12.91 -1.92 -19.89
N ASN A 532 12.09 -2.42 -20.81
CA ASN A 532 12.07 -1.99 -22.22
C ASN A 532 10.92 -1.03 -22.54
N THR A 533 10.26 -0.45 -21.54
CA THR A 533 9.24 0.59 -21.78
C THR A 533 9.91 1.94 -22.10
N PRO A 534 9.22 2.88 -22.77
CA PRO A 534 9.83 4.15 -23.21
C PRO A 534 10.52 4.97 -22.11
N ILE A 535 10.13 4.81 -20.85
CA ILE A 535 10.70 5.52 -19.69
C ILE A 535 12.05 4.91 -19.26
N PHE A 536 12.24 3.60 -19.46
CA PHE A 536 13.39 2.84 -18.96
C PHE A 536 14.34 2.40 -20.07
N GLU A 537 13.86 2.35 -21.31
CA GLU A 537 14.68 2.08 -22.49
C GLU A 537 15.85 3.07 -22.60
N GLY A 538 17.02 2.57 -23.04
CA GLY A 538 18.21 3.41 -23.24
C GLY A 538 18.94 3.80 -21.95
N GLN A 539 18.56 3.25 -20.80
CA GLN A 539 19.27 3.42 -19.53
C GLN A 539 20.13 2.17 -19.22
N PRO A 540 21.48 2.25 -19.33
CA PRO A 540 22.38 1.10 -19.21
C PRO A 540 22.18 0.24 -17.95
N ARG A 541 21.77 0.88 -16.84
CA ARG A 541 21.54 0.24 -15.55
C ARG A 541 20.36 -0.74 -15.51
N PHE A 542 19.45 -0.74 -16.48
CA PHE A 542 18.34 -1.71 -16.52
C PHE A 542 18.60 -2.89 -17.47
N GLY A 543 19.65 -2.81 -18.30
CA GLY A 543 19.90 -3.79 -19.35
C GLY A 543 18.89 -3.69 -20.49
N ASN A 544 18.66 -4.79 -21.20
CA ASN A 544 17.79 -4.82 -22.39
C ASN A 544 16.96 -6.12 -22.49
N SER A 545 16.59 -6.69 -21.33
CA SER A 545 15.95 -8.02 -21.27
C SER A 545 14.98 -8.12 -20.10
N THR A 546 13.92 -8.88 -20.31
CA THR A 546 12.79 -9.05 -19.38
C THR A 546 12.64 -10.50 -18.88
N ILE A 547 13.75 -11.25 -18.84
CA ILE A 547 13.71 -12.72 -18.61
C ILE A 547 13.69 -13.16 -17.14
N HIS A 548 14.03 -12.29 -16.20
CA HIS A 548 14.09 -12.63 -14.76
C HIS A 548 12.94 -11.97 -13.99
N ASP A 549 12.44 -12.69 -12.99
CA ASP A 549 11.39 -12.26 -12.07
C ASP A 549 11.49 -13.03 -10.74
N ASN A 550 10.55 -12.79 -9.83
CA ASN A 550 10.33 -13.61 -8.63
C ASN A 550 11.50 -13.65 -7.63
N HIS A 551 12.29 -12.57 -7.57
CA HIS A 551 13.23 -12.33 -6.47
C HIS A 551 12.66 -11.30 -5.48
N LEU A 552 13.11 -11.31 -4.23
CA LEU A 552 12.63 -10.33 -3.24
C LEU A 552 13.06 -8.93 -3.67
N VAL A 553 12.11 -8.00 -3.69
CA VAL A 553 12.42 -6.59 -3.97
C VAL A 553 12.93 -5.89 -2.69
N ASP A 554 13.89 -4.99 -2.87
CA ASP A 554 14.60 -4.27 -1.81
C ASP A 554 13.70 -3.40 -0.93
N PHE A 555 12.64 -2.80 -1.48
CA PHE A 555 11.73 -1.97 -0.71
C PHE A 555 10.75 -2.76 0.17
N SER A 556 10.55 -4.07 -0.08
CA SER A 556 9.51 -4.84 0.60
C SER A 556 9.77 -4.91 2.10
N SER A 557 8.83 -4.40 2.90
CA SER A 557 8.87 -4.49 4.36
C SER A 557 8.92 -5.95 4.83
N ARG A 558 9.59 -6.16 5.95
CA ARG A 558 9.90 -7.47 6.55
C ARG A 558 9.40 -7.52 7.98
N GLY A 559 9.08 -8.72 8.44
CA GLY A 559 8.83 -8.97 9.85
C GLY A 559 10.11 -8.93 10.68
N PRO A 560 10.03 -9.26 11.97
CA PRO A 560 8.88 -9.86 12.64
C PRO A 560 7.78 -8.84 12.99
N GLY A 561 6.59 -9.31 13.37
CA GLY A 561 5.61 -8.48 14.07
C GLY A 561 6.02 -8.23 15.53
N ILE A 562 5.37 -7.28 16.21
CA ILE A 562 5.75 -6.86 17.58
C ILE A 562 5.73 -7.99 18.61
N ILE A 563 4.85 -8.99 18.45
CA ILE A 563 4.81 -10.16 19.36
C ILE A 563 5.88 -11.21 19.03
N GLY A 564 6.55 -11.09 17.88
CA GLY A 564 7.52 -12.06 17.38
C GLY A 564 6.96 -13.08 16.41
N ASP A 565 5.72 -12.92 15.94
CA ASP A 565 5.15 -13.72 14.86
C ASP A 565 5.81 -13.40 13.51
N THR A 566 5.80 -14.39 12.62
CA THR A 566 6.40 -14.27 11.30
C THR A 566 5.52 -13.45 10.38
N LYS A 567 6.09 -12.41 9.77
CA LYS A 567 5.49 -11.60 8.72
C LYS A 567 6.55 -11.27 7.65
N PRO A 568 6.18 -10.98 6.38
CA PRO A 568 4.85 -11.18 5.78
C PRO A 568 4.43 -12.65 5.80
N ASP A 569 3.17 -12.96 5.48
CA ASP A 569 2.69 -14.34 5.42
C ASP A 569 3.00 -14.98 4.06
N LEU A 570 2.91 -14.19 2.98
CA LEU A 570 3.14 -14.58 1.59
C LEU A 570 3.82 -13.45 0.82
N VAL A 571 4.40 -13.80 -0.32
CA VAL A 571 4.94 -12.86 -1.30
C VAL A 571 4.19 -12.99 -2.62
N SER A 572 4.05 -11.89 -3.35
CA SER A 572 3.61 -11.88 -4.75
C SER A 572 4.39 -10.79 -5.52
N MET A 573 4.17 -10.70 -6.83
CA MET A 573 4.77 -9.63 -7.65
C MET A 573 4.43 -8.25 -7.10
N GLY A 574 5.42 -7.36 -7.04
CA GLY A 574 5.22 -5.97 -6.64
C GLY A 574 6.16 -4.97 -7.31
N ALA A 575 7.16 -5.38 -8.09
CA ALA A 575 8.13 -4.46 -8.68
C ALA A 575 8.66 -4.92 -10.05
N TYR A 576 8.07 -4.54 -11.17
CA TYR A 576 6.81 -3.80 -11.33
C TYR A 576 6.03 -4.46 -12.46
N GLY A 577 4.72 -4.23 -12.51
CA GLY A 577 3.90 -4.69 -13.61
C GLY A 577 2.92 -3.62 -14.07
N PHE A 578 2.05 -3.98 -14.99
CA PHE A 578 1.06 -3.07 -15.56
C PHE A 578 -0.30 -3.29 -14.91
N SER A 579 -1.03 -2.20 -14.69
CA SER A 579 -2.43 -2.23 -14.26
C SER A 579 -3.25 -1.19 -15.00
N LEU A 580 -4.55 -1.21 -14.79
CA LEU A 580 -5.49 -0.24 -15.34
C LEU A 580 -5.21 1.15 -14.74
N GLY A 581 -5.28 2.15 -15.61
CA GLY A 581 -5.22 3.56 -15.28
C GLY A 581 -6.60 4.22 -15.39
N MET A 582 -6.61 5.53 -15.16
CA MET A 582 -7.80 6.36 -15.32
C MET A 582 -8.11 6.58 -16.79
N VAL A 583 -9.39 6.76 -17.12
CA VAL A 583 -9.84 6.96 -18.50
C VAL A 583 -9.73 8.40 -18.96
N THR A 584 -9.84 9.37 -18.04
CA THR A 584 -9.83 10.80 -18.37
C THR A 584 -8.52 11.22 -19.04
N LYS A 585 -8.62 11.67 -20.30
CA LYS A 585 -7.52 12.25 -21.06
C LYS A 585 -7.22 13.68 -20.60
N THR A 586 -5.95 14.07 -20.67
CA THR A 586 -5.49 15.41 -20.25
C THR A 586 -5.30 16.39 -21.42
N ASP A 587 -5.61 15.97 -22.64
CA ASP A 587 -5.66 16.76 -23.87
C ASP A 587 -6.66 16.08 -24.85
N VAL A 588 -7.26 16.83 -25.77
CA VAL A 588 -8.11 16.31 -26.85
C VAL A 588 -7.32 15.40 -27.80
N ASP A 589 -6.07 15.74 -28.07
CA ASP A 589 -5.18 14.99 -28.95
C ASP A 589 -4.33 13.95 -28.19
N SER A 590 -4.59 13.73 -26.89
CA SER A 590 -3.84 12.74 -26.11
C SER A 590 -4.08 11.32 -26.64
N GLU A 591 -2.99 10.63 -26.93
CA GLU A 591 -2.95 9.20 -27.27
C GLU A 591 -2.72 8.33 -26.01
N ASP A 592 -2.83 8.92 -24.81
CA ASP A 592 -2.64 8.19 -23.55
C ASP A 592 -3.69 7.09 -23.42
N GLU A 593 -3.23 5.86 -23.25
CA GLU A 593 -4.09 4.72 -23.01
C GLU A 593 -4.36 4.55 -21.50
N PRO A 594 -5.53 4.02 -21.09
CA PRO A 594 -5.91 3.92 -19.68
C PRO A 594 -5.25 2.72 -18.96
N TYR A 595 -3.92 2.63 -19.05
CA TYR A 595 -3.06 1.72 -18.30
C TYR A 595 -1.89 2.48 -17.68
N ARG A 596 -1.19 1.86 -16.73
CA ARG A 596 0.01 2.43 -16.12
C ARG A 596 0.94 1.37 -15.54
N LEU A 597 2.18 1.76 -15.30
CA LEU A 597 3.06 1.02 -14.40
C LEU A 597 2.52 1.13 -12.96
N PHE A 598 2.52 -0.01 -12.25
CA PHE A 598 2.05 -0.13 -10.88
C PHE A 598 2.96 -1.07 -10.09
N GLY A 599 3.10 -0.82 -8.79
CA GLY A 599 3.95 -1.62 -7.91
C GLY A 599 3.88 -1.24 -6.44
N GLY A 600 4.87 -1.69 -5.69
CA GLY A 600 4.83 -1.76 -4.24
C GLY A 600 4.19 -3.05 -3.74
N THR A 601 4.23 -3.28 -2.43
CA THR A 601 3.40 -4.31 -1.78
C THR A 601 1.90 -4.04 -2.01
N SER A 602 1.54 -2.82 -2.41
CA SER A 602 0.22 -2.40 -2.88
C SER A 602 -0.24 -3.10 -4.16
N MET A 603 0.67 -3.67 -4.97
CA MET A 603 0.34 -4.60 -6.05
C MET A 603 0.31 -6.04 -5.56
N SER A 604 1.18 -6.44 -4.65
CA SER A 604 1.27 -7.82 -4.16
C SER A 604 0.04 -8.26 -3.36
N ALA A 605 -0.48 -7.39 -2.49
CA ALA A 605 -1.69 -7.66 -1.69
C ALA A 605 -2.93 -7.99 -2.55
N PRO A 606 -3.32 -7.18 -3.56
CA PRO A 606 -4.48 -7.48 -4.39
C PRO A 606 -4.27 -8.66 -5.31
N LEU A 607 -3.03 -8.95 -5.76
CA LEU A 607 -2.76 -10.19 -6.47
C LEU A 607 -3.08 -11.42 -5.60
N ILE A 608 -2.68 -11.43 -4.34
CA ILE A 608 -3.04 -12.50 -3.39
C ILE A 608 -4.56 -12.52 -3.14
N ALA A 609 -5.23 -11.36 -3.08
CA ALA A 609 -6.69 -11.28 -2.97
C ALA A 609 -7.39 -11.93 -4.18
N GLY A 610 -6.88 -11.73 -5.39
CA GLY A 610 -7.37 -12.42 -6.58
C GLY A 610 -7.19 -13.94 -6.48
N VAL A 611 -6.04 -14.42 -5.99
CA VAL A 611 -5.84 -15.86 -5.79
C VAL A 611 -6.80 -16.40 -4.73
N ALA A 612 -7.00 -15.69 -3.63
CA ALA A 612 -8.00 -16.03 -2.62
C ALA A 612 -9.41 -16.11 -3.22
N ALA A 613 -9.78 -15.20 -4.14
CA ALA A 613 -11.08 -15.22 -4.80
C ALA A 613 -11.27 -16.48 -5.67
N ILE A 614 -10.24 -16.90 -6.42
CA ILE A 614 -10.24 -18.16 -7.17
C ILE A 614 -10.49 -19.37 -6.25
N ILE A 615 -9.86 -19.38 -5.08
CA ILE A 615 -9.98 -20.48 -4.11
C ILE A 615 -11.35 -20.49 -3.44
N ILE A 616 -11.89 -19.32 -3.08
CA ILE A 616 -13.23 -19.19 -2.52
C ILE A 616 -14.29 -19.67 -3.53
N GLU A 617 -14.17 -19.31 -4.81
CA GLU A 617 -15.09 -19.81 -5.86
C GLU A 617 -15.09 -21.35 -5.90
N GLN A 618 -13.91 -21.97 -5.91
CA GLN A 618 -13.78 -23.43 -6.00
C GLN A 618 -14.33 -24.14 -4.77
N LEU A 619 -13.99 -23.66 -3.56
CA LEU A 619 -14.50 -24.23 -2.31
C LEU A 619 -16.03 -24.13 -2.26
N THR A 620 -16.59 -22.99 -2.65
CA THR A 620 -18.04 -22.77 -2.71
C THR A 620 -18.71 -23.68 -3.74
N THR A 621 -18.14 -23.80 -4.94
CA THR A 621 -18.68 -24.65 -6.02
C THR A 621 -18.64 -26.13 -5.65
N ASN A 622 -17.69 -26.54 -4.81
CA ASN A 622 -17.52 -27.90 -4.34
C ASN A 622 -18.25 -28.20 -3.01
N ASP A 623 -19.10 -27.28 -2.52
CA ASP A 623 -19.81 -27.39 -1.23
C ASP A 623 -18.86 -27.64 -0.02
N MET A 624 -17.64 -27.08 -0.07
CA MET A 624 -16.64 -27.21 0.98
C MET A 624 -16.68 -26.00 1.92
N PRO A 625 -16.97 -26.20 3.22
CA PRO A 625 -16.99 -25.09 4.17
C PRO A 625 -15.59 -24.53 4.38
N TYR A 626 -15.49 -23.21 4.49
CA TYR A 626 -14.24 -22.51 4.75
C TYR A 626 -14.40 -21.43 5.81
N THR A 627 -13.25 -20.96 6.30
CA THR A 627 -13.09 -19.80 7.18
C THR A 627 -11.93 -18.97 6.64
N PRO A 628 -11.70 -17.74 7.13
CA PRO A 628 -10.52 -16.98 6.76
C PRO A 628 -9.20 -17.75 6.99
N PHE A 629 -9.13 -18.51 8.09
CA PHE A 629 -7.99 -19.39 8.38
C PHE A 629 -7.83 -20.52 7.36
N THR A 630 -8.93 -21.11 6.88
CA THR A 630 -8.88 -22.13 5.82
C THR A 630 -8.23 -21.58 4.56
N ILE A 631 -8.64 -20.39 4.11
CA ILE A 631 -8.07 -19.72 2.93
C ILE A 631 -6.59 -19.43 3.14
N LYS A 632 -6.23 -18.80 4.27
CA LYS A 632 -4.83 -18.50 4.63
C LYS A 632 -3.95 -19.76 4.62
N ASN A 633 -4.43 -20.85 5.22
CA ASN A 633 -3.70 -22.12 5.29
C ASN A 633 -3.45 -22.75 3.91
N ILE A 634 -4.45 -22.71 3.02
CA ILE A 634 -4.32 -23.24 1.64
C ILE A 634 -3.25 -22.45 0.90
N LEU A 635 -3.35 -21.13 0.91
CA LEU A 635 -2.41 -20.27 0.19
C LEU A 635 -0.97 -20.43 0.71
N MET A 636 -0.79 -20.44 2.04
CA MET A 636 0.53 -20.64 2.65
C MET A 636 1.11 -22.05 2.42
N SER A 637 0.28 -23.10 2.47
CA SER A 637 0.79 -24.46 2.26
C SER A 637 1.11 -24.76 0.78
N THR A 638 0.57 -23.98 -0.16
CA THR A 638 0.74 -24.22 -1.60
C THR A 638 1.75 -23.28 -2.26
N ALA A 639 2.31 -22.34 -1.50
CA ALA A 639 3.31 -21.38 -1.95
C ALA A 639 4.61 -22.03 -2.46
N ASN A 640 5.33 -21.32 -3.32
CA ASN A 640 6.66 -21.70 -3.79
C ASN A 640 7.73 -21.11 -2.85
N ASP A 641 8.67 -21.94 -2.40
CA ASP A 641 9.81 -21.47 -1.60
C ASP A 641 10.68 -20.48 -2.41
N MET A 642 11.00 -19.34 -1.80
CA MET A 642 11.92 -18.34 -2.34
C MET A 642 13.31 -18.42 -1.71
N GLY A 643 13.61 -19.44 -0.89
CA GLY A 643 14.93 -19.68 -0.29
C GLY A 643 15.34 -18.69 0.81
N ASN A 644 14.49 -17.72 1.13
CA ASN A 644 14.68 -16.69 2.14
C ASN A 644 14.32 -17.18 3.56
N ASP A 645 14.62 -16.38 4.57
CA ASP A 645 14.12 -16.65 5.91
C ASP A 645 12.62 -16.28 6.05
N PRO A 646 11.91 -16.84 7.06
CA PRO A 646 10.47 -16.66 7.26
C PRO A 646 10.04 -15.21 7.52
N LEU A 647 10.93 -14.34 8.00
CA LEU A 647 10.58 -12.92 8.25
C LEU A 647 10.62 -12.07 6.98
N VAL A 648 11.02 -12.66 5.85
CA VAL A 648 11.12 -11.97 4.56
C VAL A 648 10.15 -12.57 3.55
N GLN A 649 10.09 -13.90 3.45
CA GLN A 649 9.19 -14.56 2.49
C GLN A 649 7.89 -15.11 3.08
N GLY A 650 7.77 -15.17 4.42
CA GLY A 650 6.70 -15.95 5.04
C GLY A 650 6.76 -17.41 4.59
N ALA A 651 5.65 -17.92 4.06
CA ALA A 651 5.59 -19.26 3.48
C ALA A 651 6.11 -19.34 2.02
N GLY A 652 6.30 -18.20 1.35
CA GLY A 652 6.84 -18.11 0.00
C GLY A 652 5.96 -17.34 -1.00
N LEU A 653 6.27 -17.50 -2.29
CA LEU A 653 5.54 -16.87 -3.40
C LEU A 653 4.19 -17.57 -3.62
N VAL A 654 3.11 -16.80 -3.68
CA VAL A 654 1.75 -17.32 -3.91
C VAL A 654 1.64 -18.11 -5.22
N ASN A 655 0.86 -19.20 -5.23
CA ASN A 655 0.68 -20.05 -6.40
C ASN A 655 -0.78 -20.53 -6.55
N ALA A 656 -1.54 -19.87 -7.41
CA ALA A 656 -2.95 -20.17 -7.65
C ALA A 656 -3.18 -21.55 -8.26
N THR A 657 -2.25 -22.03 -9.09
CA THR A 657 -2.35 -23.36 -9.71
C THR A 657 -2.31 -24.45 -8.65
N ARG A 658 -1.28 -24.43 -7.79
CA ARG A 658 -1.13 -25.43 -6.72
C ARG A 658 -2.25 -25.34 -5.68
N ALA A 659 -2.68 -24.12 -5.35
CA ALA A 659 -3.82 -23.92 -4.47
C ALA A 659 -5.11 -24.52 -5.06
N SER A 660 -5.32 -24.39 -6.37
CA SER A 660 -6.48 -24.98 -7.06
C SER A 660 -6.40 -26.51 -7.15
N GLU A 661 -5.22 -27.05 -7.46
CA GLU A 661 -4.96 -28.51 -7.44
C GLU A 661 -5.28 -29.11 -6.05
N TYR A 662 -4.92 -28.43 -4.96
CA TYR A 662 -5.28 -28.86 -3.61
C TYR A 662 -6.80 -28.96 -3.43
N VAL A 663 -7.55 -27.92 -3.82
CA VAL A 663 -9.01 -27.88 -3.69
C VAL A 663 -9.69 -28.91 -4.59
N ALA A 664 -9.11 -29.21 -5.75
CA ALA A 664 -9.62 -30.21 -6.69
C ALA A 664 -9.37 -31.67 -6.25
N GLY A 665 -8.52 -31.90 -5.25
CA GLY A 665 -8.23 -33.25 -4.74
C GLY A 665 -7.06 -33.96 -5.44
N ASP A 666 -6.34 -33.28 -6.33
CA ASP A 666 -5.24 -33.86 -7.12
C ASP A 666 -3.87 -33.21 -6.84
N GLY A 667 -3.82 -32.25 -5.92
CA GLY A 667 -2.66 -31.40 -5.66
C GLY A 667 -1.81 -31.70 -4.42
N PRO A 668 -1.10 -30.68 -3.90
CA PRO A 668 -0.19 -30.81 -2.78
C PRO A 668 -0.91 -31.14 -1.47
N PHE A 669 -0.17 -31.38 -0.39
CA PHE A 669 -0.75 -31.58 0.94
C PHE A 669 -0.80 -30.26 1.73
N LEU A 670 -1.77 -30.13 2.63
CA LEU A 670 -1.90 -28.99 3.55
C LEU A 670 -1.15 -29.30 4.85
N VAL A 671 -0.54 -28.28 5.47
CA VAL A 671 0.01 -28.39 6.83
C VAL A 671 -0.54 -27.28 7.71
N THR A 672 -1.04 -27.65 8.88
CA THR A 672 -1.52 -26.72 9.92
C THR A 672 -1.07 -27.16 11.30
N ASN A 673 -1.13 -26.28 12.28
CA ASN A 673 -0.86 -26.52 13.69
C ASN A 673 -2.00 -25.98 14.58
N ASP A 674 -2.13 -26.52 15.78
CA ASP A 674 -3.26 -26.27 16.69
C ASP A 674 -3.01 -25.20 17.77
N MET A 675 -1.78 -24.69 17.89
CA MET A 675 -1.38 -23.83 19.01
C MET A 675 -1.14 -22.36 18.65
N SER A 676 -0.89 -22.03 17.39
CA SER A 676 -0.51 -20.65 17.02
C SER A 676 -1.58 -19.63 17.33
N TYR A 677 -2.84 -19.91 16.98
CA TYR A 677 -3.95 -19.02 17.29
C TYR A 677 -4.05 -18.79 18.81
N THR A 678 -3.86 -19.84 19.62
CA THR A 678 -3.88 -19.74 21.08
C THR A 678 -2.76 -18.84 21.59
N ASN A 679 -1.53 -19.03 21.08
CA ASN A 679 -0.36 -18.25 21.51
C ASN A 679 -0.44 -16.79 21.06
N ILE A 680 -0.91 -16.52 19.84
CA ILE A 680 -1.17 -15.16 19.34
C ILE A 680 -2.22 -14.49 20.22
N ARG A 681 -3.35 -15.18 20.45
CA ARG A 681 -4.43 -14.66 21.30
C ARG A 681 -3.93 -14.31 22.70
N GLU A 682 -3.09 -15.15 23.31
CA GLU A 682 -2.51 -14.90 24.63
C GLU A 682 -1.56 -13.70 24.62
N ALA A 683 -0.71 -13.57 23.59
CA ALA A 683 0.24 -12.46 23.46
C ALA A 683 -0.43 -11.11 23.13
N THR A 684 -1.60 -11.11 22.50
CA THR A 684 -2.35 -9.89 22.14
C THR A 684 -3.56 -9.64 23.05
N LEU A 685 -3.78 -10.48 24.06
CA LEU A 685 -4.95 -10.37 24.93
C LEU A 685 -5.06 -9.01 25.65
N PRO A 686 -3.98 -8.43 26.21
CA PRO A 686 -4.08 -7.13 26.87
C PRO A 686 -4.54 -6.03 25.92
N ALA A 687 -3.94 -5.92 24.72
CA ALA A 687 -4.35 -4.96 23.69
C ALA A 687 -5.83 -5.13 23.27
N ILE A 688 -6.31 -6.37 23.14
CA ILE A 688 -7.73 -6.61 22.83
C ILE A 688 -8.65 -6.18 24.00
N GLN A 689 -8.17 -6.28 25.24
CA GLN A 689 -8.94 -5.88 26.42
C GLN A 689 -8.92 -4.36 26.65
N SER A 690 -7.86 -3.67 26.23
CA SER A 690 -7.75 -2.21 26.28
C SER A 690 -8.45 -1.52 25.11
N LEU A 691 -8.80 -2.25 24.04
CA LEU A 691 -9.53 -1.72 22.89
C LEU A 691 -10.78 -0.94 23.31
N ASN A 692 -10.88 0.31 22.85
CA ASN A 692 -12.00 1.18 23.17
C ASN A 692 -13.22 0.87 22.29
N ASN A 693 -13.92 -0.22 22.62
CA ASN A 693 -15.08 -0.70 21.86
C ASN A 693 -16.22 0.33 21.75
N THR A 694 -16.32 1.24 22.72
CA THR A 694 -17.32 2.31 22.72
C THR A 694 -17.05 3.35 21.63
N ILE A 695 -15.78 3.68 21.34
CA ILE A 695 -15.44 4.57 20.22
C ILE A 695 -15.91 3.95 18.90
N PHE A 696 -15.73 2.65 18.73
CA PHE A 696 -16.14 1.92 17.52
C PHE A 696 -17.63 1.59 17.45
N GLY A 697 -18.41 1.88 18.50
CA GLY A 697 -19.84 1.51 18.55
C GLY A 697 -20.07 -0.01 18.58
N ILE A 698 -19.09 -0.80 19.03
CA ILE A 698 -19.17 -2.26 19.08
C ILE A 698 -19.57 -2.70 20.49
N ASP A 699 -20.81 -3.13 20.65
CA ASP A 699 -21.36 -3.51 21.96
C ASP A 699 -20.72 -4.77 22.55
N HIS A 700 -20.32 -5.71 21.69
CA HIS A 700 -19.74 -6.97 22.13
C HIS A 700 -18.62 -7.42 21.19
N ILE A 701 -17.44 -7.56 21.78
CA ILE A 701 -16.32 -8.30 21.20
C ILE A 701 -16.13 -9.56 22.01
N ALA A 702 -16.20 -10.70 21.34
CA ALA A 702 -15.77 -11.98 21.89
C ALA A 702 -14.45 -12.34 21.22
N VAL A 703 -13.46 -12.74 22.00
CA VAL A 703 -12.30 -13.45 21.47
C VAL A 703 -12.55 -14.93 21.70
N PRO A 704 -13.01 -15.69 20.70
CA PRO A 704 -13.45 -17.05 20.93
C PRO A 704 -12.30 -17.88 21.51
N PRO A 705 -12.53 -18.64 22.60
CA PRO A 705 -11.50 -19.51 23.15
C PRO A 705 -11.17 -20.68 22.21
N LYS A 706 -12.04 -20.93 21.22
CA LYS A 706 -11.88 -21.94 20.16
C LYS A 706 -10.61 -21.64 19.36
N SER A 707 -9.69 -22.62 19.31
CA SER A 707 -8.51 -22.54 18.45
C SER A 707 -8.87 -22.75 16.98
N TYR A 708 -8.22 -22.00 16.09
CA TYR A 708 -8.28 -22.18 14.65
C TYR A 708 -6.94 -22.73 14.16
N PRO A 709 -6.90 -23.80 13.33
CA PRO A 709 -5.66 -24.30 12.77
C PRO A 709 -4.97 -23.23 11.92
N MET A 710 -3.65 -23.11 12.04
CA MET A 710 -2.84 -22.14 11.28
C MET A 710 -1.64 -22.83 10.63
N ASN A 711 -1.21 -22.37 9.45
CA ASN A 711 0.01 -22.87 8.84
C ASN A 711 1.24 -22.47 9.67
N SER A 712 1.54 -21.18 9.79
CA SER A 712 2.67 -20.66 10.58
C SER A 712 2.54 -21.02 12.06
N TRP A 713 3.68 -21.32 12.70
CA TRP A 713 3.78 -21.64 14.11
C TRP A 713 4.45 -20.54 14.95
N PHE A 714 3.65 -19.70 15.60
CA PHE A 714 4.15 -18.86 16.69
C PHE A 714 4.06 -19.63 18.01
N ALA A 715 5.22 -19.94 18.60
CA ALA A 715 5.29 -20.77 19.81
C ALA A 715 5.03 -20.01 21.11
N GLY A 716 4.85 -18.69 21.04
CA GLY A 716 4.59 -17.81 22.18
C GLY A 716 5.84 -17.14 22.74
N HIS A 717 5.62 -16.40 23.83
CA HIS A 717 6.67 -15.80 24.66
C HIS A 717 7.16 -16.84 25.68
N LEU A 718 8.44 -17.18 25.63
CA LEU A 718 9.04 -18.29 26.36
C LEU A 718 10.24 -17.81 27.19
N GLN A 719 10.25 -18.19 28.46
CA GLN A 719 11.43 -18.02 29.32
C GLN A 719 12.46 -19.12 29.07
N HIS A 720 13.69 -18.94 29.56
CA HIS A 720 14.73 -19.97 29.46
C HIS A 720 14.29 -21.32 30.04
N ASN A 721 14.58 -22.41 29.32
CA ASN A 721 14.15 -23.78 29.64
C ASN A 721 12.63 -24.04 29.60
N GLN A 722 11.80 -23.05 29.25
CA GLN A 722 10.39 -23.28 28.93
C GLN A 722 10.28 -24.01 27.60
N LYS A 723 9.19 -24.78 27.46
CA LYS A 723 8.87 -25.49 26.23
C LYS A 723 7.49 -25.08 25.75
N SER A 724 7.35 -25.02 24.43
CA SER A 724 6.07 -24.87 23.74
C SER A 724 5.90 -26.05 22.81
N ALA A 725 4.74 -26.69 22.81
CA ALA A 725 4.48 -27.88 21.99
C ALA A 725 3.25 -27.63 21.12
N THR A 726 3.22 -28.23 19.94
CA THR A 726 2.06 -28.19 19.04
C THR A 726 1.89 -29.53 18.33
N THR A 727 0.69 -29.77 17.81
CA THR A 727 0.39 -30.87 16.91
C THR A 727 0.26 -30.31 15.50
N PHE A 728 1.16 -30.71 14.60
CA PHE A 728 0.97 -30.47 13.17
C PHE A 728 0.00 -31.51 12.60
N THR A 729 -0.98 -31.05 11.83
CA THR A 729 -1.89 -31.86 11.04
C THR A 729 -1.53 -31.71 9.56
N VAL A 730 -1.23 -32.83 8.92
CA VAL A 730 -0.93 -32.92 7.50
C VAL A 730 -2.11 -33.56 6.77
N THR A 731 -2.75 -32.82 5.86
CA THR A 731 -3.93 -33.28 5.12
C THR A 731 -3.53 -33.66 3.70
N ASN A 732 -3.72 -34.92 3.34
CA ASN A 732 -3.52 -35.43 1.98
C ASN A 732 -4.85 -35.42 1.23
N PRO A 733 -5.02 -34.57 0.20
CA PRO A 733 -6.26 -34.50 -0.55
C PRO A 733 -6.37 -35.61 -1.63
N THR A 734 -5.27 -36.30 -1.94
CA THR A 734 -5.17 -37.20 -3.10
C THR A 734 -5.65 -38.63 -2.83
N ASP A 735 -5.89 -39.38 -3.91
CA ASP A 735 -6.24 -40.80 -3.89
C ASP A 735 -5.06 -41.75 -3.62
N LEU A 736 -3.85 -41.22 -3.47
CA LEU A 736 -2.62 -41.99 -3.27
C LEU A 736 -1.97 -41.64 -1.92
N PRO A 737 -1.29 -42.58 -1.26
CA PRO A 737 -0.54 -42.26 -0.07
C PRO A 737 0.65 -41.36 -0.41
N ILE A 738 0.92 -40.35 0.42
CA ILE A 738 2.06 -39.45 0.27
C ILE A 738 3.08 -39.75 1.36
N THR A 739 4.34 -39.95 0.97
CA THR A 739 5.46 -40.03 1.91
C THR A 739 6.04 -38.65 2.11
N ILE A 740 6.18 -38.22 3.36
CA ILE A 740 6.63 -36.86 3.70
C ILE A 740 7.84 -36.97 4.64
N GLN A 741 8.90 -36.24 4.31
CA GLN A 741 10.03 -35.98 5.19
C GLN A 741 9.78 -34.68 5.94
N VAL A 742 10.02 -34.67 7.25
CA VAL A 742 9.81 -33.50 8.11
C VAL A 742 11.14 -33.09 8.72
N GLN A 743 11.55 -31.85 8.51
CA GLN A 743 12.85 -31.34 8.95
C GLN A 743 12.72 -29.92 9.52
N PRO A 744 13.15 -29.67 10.77
CA PRO A 744 13.26 -28.31 11.27
C PRO A 744 14.56 -27.70 10.75
N GLN A 745 14.44 -26.50 10.16
CA GLN A 745 15.53 -25.84 9.44
C GLN A 745 15.60 -24.35 9.80
N THR A 746 16.80 -23.78 9.75
CA THR A 746 17.05 -22.34 9.80
C THR A 746 18.05 -21.98 8.69
N VAL A 747 18.20 -20.70 8.40
CA VAL A 747 19.06 -20.21 7.31
C VAL A 747 20.38 -19.72 7.89
N SER A 748 21.50 -20.27 7.39
CA SER A 748 22.84 -19.96 7.89
C SER A 748 23.82 -19.74 6.73
N ILE A 749 24.87 -18.94 6.97
CA ILE A 749 25.92 -18.65 6.00
C ILE A 749 26.61 -19.95 5.58
N LEU A 750 26.62 -20.21 4.28
CA LEU A 750 27.40 -21.25 3.63
C LEU A 750 28.79 -20.72 3.26
N GLN A 751 28.82 -19.55 2.62
CA GLN A 751 30.04 -18.92 2.11
C GLN A 751 29.87 -17.40 2.06
N GLN A 752 30.92 -16.66 2.35
CA GLN A 752 30.96 -15.20 2.22
C GLN A 752 32.26 -14.77 1.54
N GLY A 753 32.17 -13.73 0.72
CA GLY A 753 33.33 -13.04 0.15
C GLY A 753 33.05 -11.55 0.02
N ASP A 754 34.10 -10.74 0.08
CA ASP A 754 34.03 -9.30 -0.05
C ASP A 754 35.16 -8.75 -0.93
N VAL A 755 34.95 -7.55 -1.46
CA VAL A 755 35.96 -6.77 -2.20
C VAL A 755 35.74 -5.27 -2.00
N ASN A 756 36.85 -4.56 -1.75
CA ASN A 756 36.86 -3.10 -1.60
C ASN A 756 37.21 -2.43 -2.93
N LEU A 757 36.45 -1.42 -3.31
CA LEU A 757 36.54 -0.71 -4.58
C LEU A 757 36.25 0.79 -4.38
N THR A 758 36.46 1.57 -5.45
CA THR A 758 36.15 2.99 -5.50
C THR A 758 35.30 3.25 -6.72
N THR A 759 34.22 4.03 -6.58
CA THR A 759 33.32 4.30 -7.70
C THR A 759 33.98 5.13 -8.80
N ILE A 760 33.51 4.96 -10.03
CA ILE A 760 33.81 5.83 -11.17
C ILE A 760 32.50 6.49 -11.59
N PRO A 761 32.17 7.67 -11.03
CA PRO A 761 30.94 8.36 -11.38
C PRO A 761 30.90 8.73 -12.85
N ARG A 762 29.70 8.67 -13.45
CA ARG A 762 29.46 9.05 -14.85
C ARG A 762 30.29 8.23 -15.85
N GLN A 763 30.52 6.96 -15.55
CA GLN A 763 31.06 6.02 -16.51
C GLN A 763 30.09 5.90 -17.69
N GLN A 764 30.62 5.98 -18.91
CA GLN A 764 29.83 5.80 -20.13
C GLN A 764 29.76 4.32 -20.51
N ASP A 765 28.62 3.88 -21.04
CA ASP A 765 28.53 2.58 -21.72
C ASP A 765 29.32 2.63 -23.05
N ILE A 766 29.77 1.49 -23.56
CA ILE A 766 30.56 1.45 -24.80
C ILE A 766 29.69 1.80 -26.01
N VAL A 767 28.41 1.44 -25.96
CA VAL A 767 27.43 1.63 -27.04
C VAL A 767 26.43 2.73 -26.69
N MET A 768 25.79 2.66 -25.51
CA MET A 768 24.80 3.64 -25.03
C MET A 768 25.48 4.84 -24.35
N ASN A 769 26.18 5.66 -25.15
CA ASN A 769 27.08 6.71 -24.66
C ASN A 769 26.56 8.15 -24.81
N ASP A 770 25.25 8.33 -24.77
CA ASP A 770 24.63 9.64 -24.86
C ASP A 770 24.92 10.52 -23.63
N ASP A 771 24.91 11.84 -23.84
CA ASP A 771 25.14 12.80 -22.75
C ASP A 771 24.05 12.67 -21.68
N GLY A 772 24.47 12.43 -20.43
CA GLY A 772 23.55 12.27 -19.29
C GLY A 772 23.11 10.83 -19.02
N VAL A 773 23.47 9.89 -19.90
CA VAL A 773 23.23 8.45 -19.74
C VAL A 773 24.53 7.79 -19.27
N TYR A 774 24.48 6.98 -18.21
CA TYR A 774 25.67 6.41 -17.59
C TYR A 774 25.51 4.94 -17.24
N ALA A 775 26.60 4.19 -17.38
CA ALA A 775 26.70 2.80 -16.98
C ALA A 775 27.07 2.65 -15.50
N PRO A 776 26.59 1.58 -14.84
CA PRO A 776 27.16 1.11 -13.59
C PRO A 776 28.66 0.77 -13.73
N ASN A 777 29.38 0.79 -12.61
CA ASN A 777 30.69 0.17 -12.50
C ASN A 777 30.49 -1.34 -12.40
N TYR A 778 30.87 -2.09 -13.43
CA TYR A 778 30.69 -3.53 -13.51
C TYR A 778 31.82 -4.30 -12.81
N VAL A 779 31.44 -5.30 -12.03
CA VAL A 779 32.32 -6.21 -11.30
C VAL A 779 31.80 -7.62 -11.50
N LEU A 780 32.64 -8.57 -11.90
CA LEU A 780 32.21 -9.98 -12.00
C LEU A 780 31.89 -10.51 -10.60
N LEU A 781 30.77 -11.20 -10.42
CA LEU A 781 30.41 -11.78 -9.12
C LEU A 781 31.49 -12.76 -8.62
N SER A 782 32.16 -13.46 -9.54
CA SER A 782 33.27 -14.36 -9.26
C SER A 782 34.51 -13.67 -8.65
N ASP A 783 34.63 -12.35 -8.82
CA ASP A 783 35.71 -11.54 -8.26
C ASP A 783 35.40 -10.99 -6.86
N VAL A 784 34.15 -11.13 -6.38
CA VAL A 784 33.74 -10.72 -5.02
C VAL A 784 34.20 -11.77 -4.00
N ARG A 785 35.50 -11.80 -3.74
CA ARG A 785 36.13 -12.68 -2.75
C ARG A 785 37.45 -12.10 -2.25
N GLN A 786 37.78 -12.37 -0.99
CA GLN A 786 39.12 -12.14 -0.49
C GLN A 786 40.07 -13.21 -1.04
N THR A 787 41.10 -12.78 -1.79
CA THR A 787 42.16 -13.67 -2.26
C THR A 787 43.42 -13.45 -1.42
N SER A 788 43.89 -14.51 -0.77
CA SER A 788 45.08 -14.48 0.09
C SER A 788 46.32 -15.06 -0.59
N THR A 789 46.12 -15.86 -1.66
CA THR A 789 47.20 -16.45 -2.46
C THR A 789 47.04 -16.21 -3.96
N LEU A 790 48.17 -16.15 -4.67
CA LEU A 790 48.19 -15.97 -6.13
C LEU A 790 47.48 -17.10 -6.89
N SER A 791 47.41 -18.30 -6.29
CA SER A 791 46.69 -19.45 -6.86
C SER A 791 45.18 -19.32 -6.77
N GLU A 792 44.66 -18.65 -5.74
CA GLU A 792 43.22 -18.41 -5.55
C GLU A 792 42.68 -17.47 -6.63
N ILE A 793 43.47 -16.50 -7.09
CA ILE A 793 43.11 -15.56 -8.16
C ILE A 793 42.73 -16.29 -9.45
N PHE A 794 43.43 -17.38 -9.79
CA PHE A 794 43.18 -18.15 -11.02
C PHE A 794 42.27 -19.36 -10.83
N ALA A 795 41.78 -19.60 -9.61
CA ALA A 795 40.85 -20.69 -9.34
C ALA A 795 39.43 -20.29 -9.81
N PRO A 796 38.69 -21.18 -10.50
CA PRO A 796 37.27 -20.97 -10.78
C PRO A 796 36.52 -20.67 -9.49
N ASN A 797 35.63 -19.68 -9.53
CA ASN A 797 34.78 -19.31 -8.40
C ASN A 797 33.32 -19.46 -8.85
N ASP A 798 32.89 -20.72 -8.95
CA ASP A 798 31.53 -21.03 -9.35
C ASP A 798 30.56 -20.62 -8.24
N ILE A 799 29.34 -20.21 -8.61
CA ILE A 799 28.27 -19.95 -7.64
C ILE A 799 27.99 -21.25 -6.87
N PRO A 800 28.12 -21.27 -5.53
CA PRO A 800 27.84 -22.46 -4.74
C PRO A 800 26.36 -22.84 -4.84
N GLU A 801 26.07 -24.13 -4.75
CA GLU A 801 24.72 -24.65 -4.58
C GLU A 801 24.17 -24.14 -3.23
N SER A 802 23.29 -23.13 -3.29
CA SER A 802 22.76 -22.44 -2.12
C SER A 802 21.29 -22.06 -2.34
N SER A 803 20.54 -21.86 -1.25
CA SER A 803 19.14 -21.44 -1.34
C SER A 803 19.01 -19.94 -1.64
N LEU A 804 20.01 -19.15 -1.25
CA LEU A 804 19.96 -17.69 -1.32
C LEU A 804 21.37 -17.09 -1.52
N LEU A 805 21.43 -16.02 -2.31
CA LEU A 805 22.51 -15.03 -2.32
C LEU A 805 21.97 -13.72 -1.76
N VAL A 806 22.65 -13.15 -0.76
CA VAL A 806 22.47 -11.78 -0.31
C VAL A 806 23.70 -10.99 -0.75
N LEU A 807 23.47 -9.94 -1.53
CA LEU A 807 24.52 -9.08 -2.04
C LEU A 807 24.35 -7.69 -1.44
N ASN A 808 25.42 -7.21 -0.81
CA ASN A 808 25.45 -5.91 -0.16
C ASN A 808 26.46 -4.99 -0.83
N VAL A 809 26.13 -3.71 -0.88
CA VAL A 809 27.12 -2.64 -1.03
C VAL A 809 27.01 -1.74 0.19
N ASN A 810 28.11 -1.57 0.92
CA ASN A 810 28.17 -0.68 2.07
C ASN A 810 29.21 0.43 1.89
N PHE A 811 28.88 1.59 2.44
CA PHE A 811 29.65 2.82 2.42
C PHE A 811 29.86 3.31 3.85
N ASP A 812 31.05 3.81 4.17
CA ASP A 812 31.25 4.52 5.43
C ASP A 812 30.34 5.76 5.47
N PHE A 813 29.80 6.07 6.65
CA PHE A 813 28.84 7.17 6.81
C PHE A 813 29.36 8.53 6.32
N ASP A 814 30.66 8.79 6.50
CA ASP A 814 31.31 10.03 6.05
C ASP A 814 31.49 10.09 4.52
N GLU A 815 31.47 8.94 3.82
CA GLU A 815 31.42 8.89 2.35
C GLU A 815 30.00 9.18 1.86
N PHE A 816 28.97 8.71 2.57
CA PHE A 816 27.56 8.91 2.26
C PHE A 816 27.09 10.35 2.52
N LEU A 817 27.34 10.87 3.73
CA LEU A 817 26.85 12.17 4.20
C LEU A 817 27.99 13.08 4.63
N ASN A 818 28.03 14.29 4.07
CA ASN A 818 28.92 15.34 4.56
C ASN A 818 28.35 15.98 5.85
N SER A 819 28.69 15.39 6.99
CA SER A 819 28.29 15.86 8.32
C SER A 819 28.83 17.26 8.69
N THR A 820 29.78 17.80 7.91
CA THR A 820 30.35 19.14 8.11
C THR A 820 29.61 20.26 7.37
N ALA A 821 28.57 19.92 6.59
CA ALA A 821 27.71 20.91 5.94
C ALA A 821 27.03 21.84 6.97
N ASP A 822 26.72 23.08 6.55
CA ASP A 822 26.09 24.07 7.43
C ASP A 822 24.71 23.62 7.94
N VAL A 823 24.02 22.77 7.17
CA VAL A 823 22.74 22.16 7.49
C VAL A 823 22.92 20.64 7.40
N PHE A 824 22.55 19.92 8.46
CA PHE A 824 22.56 18.45 8.45
C PHE A 824 21.70 17.93 7.31
N ALA A 825 22.10 16.81 6.70
CA ALA A 825 21.33 16.18 5.63
C ALA A 825 21.19 17.04 4.34
N ASP A 826 22.08 18.00 4.09
CA ASP A 826 22.01 18.85 2.89
C ASP A 826 22.98 18.45 1.75
N ASP A 827 23.86 17.48 1.99
CA ASP A 827 24.89 17.04 1.03
C ASP A 827 25.18 15.54 1.18
N PHE A 828 24.51 14.73 0.35
CA PHE A 828 24.71 13.27 0.28
C PHE A 828 25.10 12.79 -1.12
N VAL A 829 25.80 11.65 -1.15
CA VAL A 829 26.02 10.83 -2.35
C VAL A 829 25.60 9.39 -2.08
N ILE A 830 25.19 8.67 -3.12
CA ILE A 830 24.75 7.28 -3.01
C ILE A 830 25.15 6.49 -4.25
N SER A 831 25.24 5.17 -4.12
CA SER A 831 25.30 4.26 -5.26
C SER A 831 24.24 3.18 -5.13
N SER A 832 23.55 2.88 -6.23
CA SER A 832 22.59 1.79 -6.31
C SER A 832 23.28 0.49 -6.74
N LEU A 833 22.69 -0.65 -6.39
CA LEU A 833 23.23 -1.98 -6.59
C LEU A 833 22.35 -2.76 -7.59
N TYR A 834 22.98 -3.41 -8.55
CA TYR A 834 22.34 -4.22 -9.58
C TYR A 834 23.06 -5.55 -9.75
N LEU A 835 22.32 -6.58 -10.16
CA LEU A 835 22.88 -7.87 -10.54
C LEU A 835 22.30 -8.27 -11.89
N TYR A 836 23.18 -8.66 -12.80
CA TYR A 836 22.84 -9.02 -14.17
C TYR A 836 23.30 -10.43 -14.52
N ASP A 837 22.57 -11.06 -15.42
CA ASP A 837 23.04 -12.16 -16.24
C ASP A 837 23.59 -11.59 -17.56
N TRP A 838 24.90 -11.72 -17.79
CA TRP A 838 25.58 -11.20 -18.97
C TRP A 838 25.91 -12.32 -19.95
N ILE A 839 25.42 -12.19 -21.18
CA ILE A 839 25.78 -13.08 -22.28
C ILE A 839 26.47 -12.22 -23.35
N ASP A 840 27.77 -12.43 -23.53
CA ASP A 840 28.57 -11.83 -24.61
C ASP A 840 28.07 -12.33 -25.97
N ARG A 841 27.14 -11.59 -26.57
CA ARG A 841 26.45 -11.94 -27.82
C ARG A 841 27.31 -11.59 -29.02
N ASN A 842 28.10 -10.53 -28.92
CA ASN A 842 28.91 -10.01 -30.01
C ASN A 842 30.32 -10.66 -30.07
N GLY A 843 30.76 -11.30 -28.97
CA GLY A 843 32.01 -12.05 -28.83
C GLY A 843 33.25 -11.18 -28.60
N ASP A 844 33.11 -9.94 -28.14
CA ASP A 844 34.21 -9.01 -27.91
C ASP A 844 34.76 -9.05 -26.48
N GLY A 845 34.03 -9.69 -25.55
CA GLY A 845 34.40 -9.85 -24.14
C GLY A 845 34.26 -8.59 -23.29
N GLU A 846 33.59 -7.55 -23.79
CA GLU A 846 33.31 -6.31 -23.06
C GLU A 846 31.85 -6.31 -22.57
N ILE A 847 31.64 -5.82 -21.34
CA ILE A 847 30.28 -5.75 -20.79
C ILE A 847 29.59 -4.49 -21.34
N GLU A 848 28.51 -4.68 -22.11
CA GLU A 848 27.66 -3.61 -22.62
C GLU A 848 26.19 -3.80 -22.23
N ALA A 849 25.45 -2.71 -22.02
CA ALA A 849 24.07 -2.74 -21.55
C ALA A 849 23.11 -3.56 -22.43
N GLY A 850 23.34 -3.58 -23.75
CA GLY A 850 22.52 -4.34 -24.72
C GLY A 850 22.60 -5.86 -24.54
N GLU A 851 23.55 -6.35 -23.76
CA GLU A 851 23.81 -7.76 -23.47
C GLU A 851 23.42 -8.19 -22.05
N LEU A 852 22.95 -7.25 -21.23
CA LEU A 852 22.59 -7.50 -19.83
C LEU A 852 21.11 -7.85 -19.68
N ALA A 853 20.84 -8.87 -18.88
CA ALA A 853 19.53 -9.12 -18.30
C ALA A 853 19.56 -8.86 -16.80
N MET A 854 18.79 -7.89 -16.33
CA MET A 854 18.73 -7.58 -14.90
C MET A 854 18.01 -8.70 -14.14
N VAL A 855 18.70 -9.25 -13.13
CA VAL A 855 18.17 -10.27 -12.22
C VAL A 855 17.45 -9.61 -11.05
N ASN A 856 18.13 -8.68 -10.37
CA ASN A 856 17.56 -7.91 -9.26
C ASN A 856 18.28 -6.56 -9.12
N ARG A 857 17.69 -5.64 -8.34
CA ARG A 857 18.24 -4.32 -8.00
C ARG A 857 17.99 -3.98 -6.54
N ALA A 858 18.81 -3.08 -6.00
CA ALA A 858 18.59 -2.41 -4.73
C ALA A 858 19.03 -0.93 -4.79
N GLY A 859 18.25 -0.05 -4.16
CA GLY A 859 18.51 1.38 -4.12
C GLY A 859 17.77 2.07 -2.98
N ASN A 860 18.40 2.17 -1.81
CA ASN A 860 17.95 2.98 -0.67
C ASN A 860 18.92 4.16 -0.42
N TRP A 861 18.44 5.24 0.18
CA TRP A 861 19.28 6.38 0.54
C TRP A 861 19.88 6.22 1.94
N GLY A 862 20.71 5.19 2.10
CA GLY A 862 21.42 4.87 3.34
C GLY A 862 22.79 4.24 3.08
N THR A 863 23.51 3.91 4.15
CA THR A 863 24.90 3.42 4.05
C THR A 863 25.02 1.98 3.57
N VAL A 864 23.95 1.18 3.59
CA VAL A 864 23.96 -0.21 3.10
C VAL A 864 22.83 -0.40 2.09
N GLN A 865 23.19 -0.92 0.93
CA GLN A 865 22.28 -1.45 -0.08
C GLN A 865 22.25 -2.97 0.05
N GLU A 866 21.08 -3.59 0.09
CA GLU A 866 20.94 -5.06 0.14
C GLU A 866 19.98 -5.53 -0.97
N MET A 867 20.43 -6.50 -1.77
CA MET A 867 19.54 -7.27 -2.64
C MET A 867 19.61 -8.77 -2.32
N ARG A 868 18.55 -9.50 -2.72
CA ARG A 868 18.42 -10.93 -2.46
C ARG A 868 18.05 -11.70 -3.71
N VAL A 869 18.73 -12.81 -3.95
CA VAL A 869 18.52 -13.66 -5.13
C VAL A 869 18.32 -15.11 -4.70
N SER A 870 17.13 -15.61 -5.01
CA SER A 870 16.70 -16.98 -4.70
C SER A 870 17.35 -17.99 -5.62
N HIS A 871 17.85 -19.09 -5.05
CA HIS A 871 18.46 -20.22 -5.78
C HIS A 871 19.51 -19.78 -6.84
N PRO A 872 20.52 -18.99 -6.44
CA PRO A 872 21.42 -18.31 -7.38
C PRO A 872 22.18 -19.25 -8.32
N HIS A 873 22.38 -20.53 -7.97
CA HIS A 873 23.03 -21.51 -8.85
C HIS A 873 22.19 -21.86 -10.10
N GLN A 874 20.88 -21.60 -10.08
CA GLN A 874 19.94 -22.10 -11.10
C GLN A 874 19.47 -21.04 -12.11
N ILE A 875 19.79 -19.77 -11.90
CA ILE A 875 19.12 -18.66 -12.61
C ILE A 875 19.97 -17.98 -13.68
N PHE A 876 21.28 -18.20 -13.72
CA PHE A 876 22.18 -17.57 -14.69
C PHE A 876 22.45 -18.51 -15.86
N ASP A 877 22.15 -18.06 -17.07
CA ASP A 877 22.55 -18.72 -18.32
C ASP A 877 23.95 -18.25 -18.77
N GLY A 878 24.31 -17.02 -18.45
CA GLY A 878 25.58 -16.36 -18.75
C GLY A 878 26.50 -16.17 -17.54
N ILE A 879 27.26 -15.08 -17.56
CA ILE A 879 28.21 -14.70 -16.50
C ILE A 879 27.51 -13.70 -15.56
N PRO A 880 27.42 -13.98 -14.25
CA PRO A 880 26.85 -13.03 -13.29
C PRO A 880 27.73 -11.78 -13.12
N VAL A 881 27.12 -10.60 -13.27
CA VAL A 881 27.79 -9.29 -13.16
C VAL A 881 27.10 -8.43 -12.12
N VAL A 882 27.86 -7.94 -11.15
CA VAL A 882 27.42 -6.91 -10.20
C VAL A 882 27.62 -5.54 -10.82
N GLY A 883 26.59 -4.71 -10.83
CA GLY A 883 26.68 -3.30 -11.22
C GLY A 883 26.52 -2.39 -10.00
N VAL A 884 27.51 -1.54 -9.73
CA VAL A 884 27.39 -0.47 -8.75
C VAL A 884 27.22 0.84 -9.49
N TYR A 885 26.03 1.43 -9.43
CA TYR A 885 25.68 2.65 -10.15
C TYR A 885 25.85 3.88 -9.25
N PRO A 886 26.92 4.68 -9.41
CA PRO A 886 27.10 5.89 -8.63
C PRO A 886 26.16 6.96 -9.17
N VAL A 887 25.27 7.46 -8.32
CA VAL A 887 24.33 8.51 -8.72
C VAL A 887 25.14 9.73 -9.18
N PRO A 888 24.90 10.24 -10.40
CA PRO A 888 25.82 11.18 -11.05
C PRO A 888 25.88 12.55 -10.36
N VAL A 889 24.91 12.84 -9.50
CA VAL A 889 24.72 14.11 -8.80
C VAL A 889 24.48 13.89 -7.32
N LYS A 890 24.77 14.92 -6.53
CA LYS A 890 24.51 14.97 -5.08
C LYS A 890 23.03 15.18 -4.80
N ALA A 891 22.58 14.73 -3.63
CA ALA A 891 21.25 14.98 -3.11
C ALA A 891 21.29 15.84 -1.84
N SER A 892 20.18 16.49 -1.56
CA SER A 892 19.88 17.21 -0.33
C SER A 892 18.52 16.76 0.17
N TYR A 893 18.42 16.51 1.47
CA TYR A 893 17.15 16.15 2.11
C TYR A 893 16.13 17.28 1.97
N TRP A 894 16.61 18.52 2.03
CA TRP A 894 15.77 19.71 2.03
C TRP A 894 15.42 20.19 0.62
N ARG A 895 16.27 19.88 -0.37
CA ARG A 895 16.18 20.44 -1.72
C ARG A 895 15.97 19.40 -2.82
N GLY A 896 16.06 18.11 -2.51
CA GLY A 896 15.98 17.03 -3.48
C GLY A 896 17.31 16.76 -4.19
N ILE A 897 17.21 16.16 -5.38
CA ILE A 897 18.35 15.96 -6.28
C ILE A 897 18.90 17.31 -6.73
N THR A 898 20.22 17.49 -6.69
CA THR A 898 20.88 18.77 -7.01
C THR A 898 21.58 18.73 -8.37
N ASP A 899 21.95 19.88 -8.92
CA ASP A 899 22.77 19.97 -10.15
C ASP A 899 24.29 19.85 -9.87
N VAL A 900 24.67 19.46 -8.65
CA VAL A 900 26.07 19.33 -8.26
C VAL A 900 26.54 17.92 -8.52
N ASN A 901 27.60 17.78 -9.32
CA ASN A 901 28.16 16.47 -9.64
C ASN A 901 28.63 15.72 -8.38
N ALA A 902 28.32 14.43 -8.31
CA ALA A 902 28.87 13.54 -7.30
C ALA A 902 30.37 13.29 -7.53
N THR A 903 31.06 12.97 -6.44
CA THR A 903 32.47 12.54 -6.44
C THR A 903 32.57 11.02 -6.30
N ALA A 904 33.75 10.48 -6.59
CA ALA A 904 34.02 9.09 -6.29
C ALA A 904 33.94 8.84 -4.77
N MET A 905 33.53 7.64 -4.39
CA MET A 905 33.39 7.18 -3.00
C MET A 905 33.90 5.74 -2.90
N ASP A 906 34.52 5.42 -1.77
CA ASP A 906 34.96 4.06 -1.47
C ASP A 906 33.77 3.20 -1.02
N TYR A 907 33.77 1.93 -1.40
CA TYR A 907 32.69 1.00 -1.06
C TYR A 907 33.18 -0.45 -0.97
N THR A 908 32.42 -1.27 -0.27
CA THR A 908 32.65 -2.70 -0.15
C THR A 908 31.47 -3.45 -0.77
N ILE A 909 31.75 -4.39 -1.68
CA ILE A 909 30.75 -5.38 -2.11
C ILE A 909 30.92 -6.61 -1.23
N THR A 910 29.84 -7.09 -0.62
CA THR A 910 29.82 -8.38 0.11
C THR A 910 28.82 -9.32 -0.54
N ALA A 911 29.27 -10.51 -0.96
CA ALA A 911 28.42 -11.59 -1.46
C ALA A 911 28.36 -12.70 -0.42
N THR A 912 27.17 -12.93 0.14
CA THR A 912 26.95 -13.97 1.15
C THR A 912 25.93 -14.99 0.65
N TYR A 913 26.36 -16.24 0.55
CA TYR A 913 25.53 -17.38 0.17
C TYR A 913 25.02 -18.06 1.43
N TYR A 914 23.71 -18.33 1.46
CA TYR A 914 23.05 -19.00 2.57
C TYR A 914 22.39 -20.30 2.12
N ASP A 915 22.31 -21.26 3.04
CA ASP A 915 21.57 -22.51 2.84
C ASP A 915 20.82 -22.94 4.11
N ARG A 916 19.85 -23.84 3.94
CA ARG A 916 19.03 -24.39 5.02
C ARG A 916 19.85 -25.41 5.83
N VAL A 917 20.04 -25.13 7.10
CA VAL A 917 20.69 -26.04 8.07
C VAL A 917 19.68 -26.54 9.10
N HIS A 918 19.98 -27.66 9.77
CA HIS A 918 19.11 -28.18 10.83
C HIS A 918 18.97 -27.17 11.98
N TRP A 919 17.73 -26.91 12.41
CA TRP A 919 17.44 -26.04 13.55
C TRP A 919 17.28 -26.88 14.84
N PRO A 920 18.24 -26.81 15.79
CA PRO A 920 18.26 -27.69 16.96
C PRO A 920 17.18 -27.40 18.01
N ASP A 921 16.52 -26.25 17.95
CA ASP A 921 15.57 -25.82 18.99
C ASP A 921 14.22 -26.53 18.86
N VAL A 922 13.92 -27.06 17.68
CA VAL A 922 12.67 -27.75 17.35
C VAL A 922 12.88 -29.27 17.38
N TRP A 923 12.09 -29.93 18.21
CA TRP A 923 12.08 -31.37 18.42
C TRP A 923 10.85 -31.98 17.74
N LEU A 924 11.07 -32.97 16.88
CA LEU A 924 9.99 -33.70 16.19
C LEU A 924 9.81 -35.10 16.77
N GLU A 925 8.56 -35.54 16.88
CA GLU A 925 8.24 -36.93 17.21
C GLU A 925 8.71 -37.91 16.13
N SER A 926 8.62 -37.52 14.86
CA SER A 926 9.09 -38.29 13.70
C SER A 926 9.69 -37.39 12.63
N SER A 927 10.71 -37.85 11.92
CA SER A 927 11.27 -37.15 10.76
C SER A 927 10.69 -37.63 9.43
N SER A 928 9.83 -38.65 9.45
CA SER A 928 9.16 -39.17 8.25
C SER A 928 7.81 -39.77 8.58
N ILE A 929 6.82 -39.47 7.74
CA ILE A 929 5.44 -39.94 7.86
C ILE A 929 4.92 -40.43 6.51
N VAL A 930 3.89 -41.29 6.54
CA VAL A 930 3.13 -41.68 5.35
C VAL A 930 1.67 -41.35 5.61
N VAL A 931 1.14 -40.39 4.86
CA VAL A 931 -0.24 -39.94 4.97
C VAL A 931 -1.10 -40.75 4.01
N PRO A 932 -2.08 -41.54 4.49
CA PRO A 932 -2.96 -42.31 3.60
C PRO A 932 -3.76 -41.40 2.65
N PRO A 933 -4.34 -41.95 1.56
CA PRO A 933 -5.24 -41.22 0.68
C PRO A 933 -6.40 -40.53 1.41
N GLN A 934 -6.77 -39.32 0.98
CA GLN A 934 -7.93 -38.57 1.48
C GLN A 934 -8.04 -38.56 3.01
N SER A 935 -6.92 -38.36 3.69
CA SER A 935 -6.84 -38.50 5.13
C SER A 935 -5.84 -37.52 5.74
N GLU A 936 -5.87 -37.45 7.07
CA GLU A 936 -4.99 -36.61 7.86
C GLU A 936 -4.03 -37.46 8.69
N TYR A 937 -2.83 -36.94 8.92
CA TYR A 937 -1.85 -37.49 9.84
C TYR A 937 -1.36 -36.41 10.79
N THR A 938 -1.28 -36.71 12.07
CA THR A 938 -0.78 -35.77 13.08
C THR A 938 0.62 -36.12 13.55
N ILE A 939 1.44 -35.10 13.78
CA ILE A 939 2.79 -35.22 14.33
C ILE A 939 3.03 -34.16 15.41
N ASN A 940 3.55 -34.59 16.56
CA ASN A 940 3.90 -33.66 17.63
C ASN A 940 5.26 -33.00 17.37
N ALA A 941 5.33 -31.70 17.65
CA ALA A 941 6.56 -30.92 17.68
C ALA A 941 6.66 -30.12 18.99
N ALA A 942 7.89 -29.84 19.43
CA ALA A 942 8.13 -28.99 20.59
C ALA A 942 9.36 -28.12 20.41
N ILE A 943 9.26 -26.86 20.79
CA ILE A 943 10.37 -25.92 20.92
C ILE A 943 10.87 -25.95 22.37
N SER A 944 12.19 -25.90 22.53
CA SER A 944 12.84 -25.74 23.84
C SER A 944 13.85 -24.61 23.74
N VAL A 945 13.67 -23.56 24.52
CA VAL A 945 14.59 -22.41 24.54
C VAL A 945 15.96 -22.84 25.07
N PRO A 946 17.07 -22.64 24.33
CA PRO A 946 18.39 -22.99 24.82
C PRO A 946 18.81 -22.13 26.04
N PRO A 947 19.72 -22.62 26.90
CA PRO A 947 20.20 -21.85 28.03
C PRO A 947 21.10 -20.69 27.56
N ASN A 948 21.04 -19.55 28.25
CA ASN A 948 21.89 -18.38 28.01
C ASN A 948 21.75 -17.73 26.62
N VAL A 949 20.58 -17.85 25.99
CA VAL A 949 20.28 -17.08 24.77
C VAL A 949 19.74 -15.71 25.12
N ASP A 950 20.07 -14.72 24.30
CA ASP A 950 19.61 -13.34 24.47
C ASP A 950 18.09 -13.24 24.29
N SER A 951 17.48 -12.25 24.94
CA SER A 951 16.08 -11.90 24.72
C SER A 951 15.88 -11.46 23.28
N GLY A 952 14.75 -11.84 22.71
CA GLY A 952 14.33 -11.47 21.37
C GLY A 952 13.77 -12.63 20.59
N ILE A 953 13.75 -12.51 19.27
CA ILE A 953 12.96 -13.38 18.39
C ILE A 953 13.88 -14.40 17.71
N TYR A 954 13.45 -15.65 17.69
CA TYR A 954 14.12 -16.76 17.02
C TYR A 954 13.15 -17.37 16.02
N GLN A 955 13.67 -17.70 14.84
CA GLN A 955 12.86 -18.14 13.72
C GLN A 955 13.54 -19.24 12.89
N GLY A 956 12.70 -19.95 12.16
CA GLY A 956 13.10 -20.90 11.15
C GLY A 956 11.87 -21.52 10.49
N PHE A 957 12.03 -22.73 9.97
CA PHE A 957 10.96 -23.48 9.34
C PHE A 957 10.84 -24.86 9.96
N VAL A 958 9.63 -25.42 9.92
CA VAL A 958 9.44 -26.87 9.88
C VAL A 958 9.02 -27.22 8.46
N THR A 959 9.92 -27.87 7.74
CA THR A 959 9.76 -28.15 6.31
C THR A 959 9.22 -29.55 6.11
N PHE A 960 8.12 -29.67 5.38
CA PHE A 960 7.48 -30.93 5.00
C PHE A 960 7.70 -31.15 3.51
N MET A 961 8.38 -32.23 3.12
CA MET A 961 8.79 -32.48 1.74
C MET A 961 8.25 -33.81 1.24
N SER A 962 7.57 -33.80 0.09
CA SER A 962 7.29 -34.98 -0.73
C SER A 962 8.12 -34.94 -2.02
N ASP A 963 7.94 -35.95 -2.89
CA ASP A 963 8.58 -35.97 -4.21
C ASP A 963 8.05 -34.88 -5.16
N THR A 964 6.90 -34.28 -4.85
CA THR A 964 6.19 -33.34 -5.75
C THR A 964 6.05 -31.94 -5.18
N HIS A 965 6.11 -31.77 -3.86
CA HIS A 965 5.87 -30.47 -3.23
C HIS A 965 6.59 -30.34 -1.88
N THR A 966 6.97 -29.11 -1.56
CA THR A 966 7.55 -28.74 -0.27
C THR A 966 6.70 -27.68 0.39
N VAL A 967 6.30 -27.93 1.63
CA VAL A 967 5.60 -26.95 2.49
C VAL A 967 6.59 -26.45 3.53
N ASN A 968 6.97 -25.19 3.41
CA ASN A 968 7.77 -24.49 4.42
C ASN A 968 6.83 -23.84 5.42
N VAL A 969 6.68 -24.42 6.60
CA VAL A 969 5.89 -23.80 7.68
C VAL A 969 6.76 -22.78 8.40
N PRO A 970 6.46 -21.46 8.34
CA PRO A 970 7.16 -20.44 9.12
C PRO A 970 7.01 -20.73 10.61
N VAL A 971 8.09 -20.68 11.38
CA VAL A 971 8.06 -20.93 12.82
C VAL A 971 8.85 -19.85 13.55
N SER A 972 8.29 -19.31 14.63
CA SER A 972 8.98 -18.36 15.49
C SER A 972 8.61 -18.50 16.97
N TYR A 973 9.47 -18.00 17.84
CA TYR A 973 9.18 -17.80 19.26
C TYR A 973 9.97 -16.61 19.79
N ALA A 974 9.46 -15.97 20.84
CA ALA A 974 10.12 -14.84 21.48
C ALA A 974 10.64 -15.25 22.86
N VAL A 975 11.91 -14.95 23.12
CA VAL A 975 12.56 -15.21 24.41
C VAL A 975 12.36 -14.03 25.33
N THR A 976 11.66 -14.28 26.42
CA THR A 976 11.31 -13.28 27.44
C THR A 976 12.17 -13.47 28.68
N GLN A 977 12.70 -12.37 29.21
CA GLN A 977 13.48 -12.39 30.46
C GLN A 977 12.61 -11.95 31.64
N PRO A 978 12.47 -12.77 32.70
CA PRO A 978 11.78 -12.33 33.90
C PRO A 978 12.61 -11.30 34.65
N VAL A 979 11.95 -10.32 35.27
CA VAL A 979 12.63 -9.39 36.17
C VAL A 979 13.25 -10.14 37.36
N THR A 980 14.52 -9.86 37.65
CA THR A 980 15.27 -10.42 38.79
C THR A 980 15.91 -9.32 39.64
N ASP A 981 16.33 -9.66 40.88
CA ASP A 981 17.08 -8.75 41.74
C ASP A 981 18.44 -8.39 41.10
N GLY A 982 18.56 -7.17 40.54
CA GLY A 982 19.80 -6.64 39.99
C GLY A 982 19.74 -6.35 38.49
N MET A 983 20.91 -6.29 37.86
CA MET A 983 21.05 -6.01 36.42
C MET A 983 20.80 -7.27 35.61
N ILE A 984 19.96 -7.14 34.58
CA ILE A 984 19.58 -8.17 33.62
C ILE A 984 20.26 -7.82 32.29
N HIS A 985 20.89 -8.81 31.67
CA HIS A 985 21.38 -8.69 30.30
C HIS A 985 20.31 -9.23 29.35
N LEU A 986 19.66 -8.33 28.62
CA LEU A 986 18.69 -8.71 27.60
C LEU A 986 19.40 -9.10 26.32
N VAL A 987 20.42 -8.32 25.95
CA VAL A 987 21.33 -8.62 24.84
C VAL A 987 22.75 -8.48 25.35
N SER A 988 23.55 -9.52 25.15
CA SER A 988 24.89 -9.64 25.71
C SER A 988 25.97 -8.96 24.87
N GLY A 989 25.71 -8.74 23.57
CA GLY A 989 26.66 -8.21 22.58
C GLY A 989 27.91 -9.06 22.35
N ASN A 990 27.91 -10.31 22.83
CA ASN A 990 28.97 -11.30 22.59
C ASN A 990 28.54 -12.33 21.54
N ASP A 991 27.48 -12.06 20.80
CA ASP A 991 26.85 -13.05 19.94
C ASP A 991 27.78 -13.34 18.74
N ASP A 992 28.50 -14.46 18.80
CA ASP A 992 29.40 -14.97 17.74
C ASP A 992 28.61 -15.46 16.50
N ASN A 993 27.29 -15.24 16.46
CA ASN A 993 26.33 -15.83 15.52
C ASN A 993 26.03 -14.93 14.31
N ASP A 994 27.02 -14.20 13.79
CA ASP A 994 26.96 -13.44 12.52
C ASP A 994 26.68 -14.35 11.30
N THR A 995 26.61 -15.67 11.52
CA THR A 995 26.18 -16.64 10.53
C THR A 995 24.67 -16.64 10.24
N LEU A 996 23.84 -15.98 11.04
CA LEU A 996 22.38 -15.92 10.84
C LEU A 996 21.95 -14.63 10.15
N LEU A 997 20.88 -14.71 9.35
CA LEU A 997 20.28 -13.52 8.71
C LEU A 997 19.65 -12.55 9.73
N TYR A 998 19.07 -13.10 10.80
CA TYR A 998 18.46 -12.33 11.89
C TYR A 998 19.00 -12.83 13.23
N SER A 999 19.65 -11.95 13.99
CA SER A 999 20.00 -12.17 15.39
C SER A 999 19.47 -11.02 16.25
N PRO A 1000 18.91 -11.29 17.45
CA PRO A 1000 18.48 -10.25 18.38
C PRO A 1000 19.56 -9.24 18.77
N GLY A 1001 20.84 -9.61 18.69
CA GLY A 1001 21.98 -8.81 19.14
C GLY A 1001 22.77 -8.09 18.05
N MET A 1002 22.36 -8.21 16.77
CA MET A 1002 23.05 -7.60 15.63
C MET A 1002 22.11 -6.65 14.87
N VAL A 1003 22.52 -5.41 14.66
CA VAL A 1003 21.83 -4.41 13.83
C VAL A 1003 22.53 -4.22 12.47
N ARG A 1004 21.83 -3.60 11.51
CA ARG A 1004 22.24 -3.45 10.11
C ARG A 1004 21.93 -2.04 9.60
N GLY A 1005 22.55 -1.64 8.50
CA GLY A 1005 22.41 -0.31 7.87
C GLY A 1005 21.21 -0.11 6.95
N SER A 1006 20.03 -0.56 7.36
CA SER A 1006 18.84 -0.61 6.50
C SER A 1006 18.02 0.69 6.44
N PHE A 1007 18.56 1.82 6.92
CA PHE A 1007 17.86 3.10 6.93
C PHE A 1007 17.76 3.70 5.53
N ASP A 1008 16.81 4.60 5.31
CA ASP A 1008 16.59 5.27 4.03
C ASP A 1008 16.13 6.71 4.24
N MET A 1009 16.98 7.67 3.85
CA MET A 1009 16.67 9.11 3.96
C MET A 1009 15.55 9.57 3.03
N SER A 1010 15.22 8.84 1.96
CA SER A 1010 14.04 9.13 1.12
C SER A 1010 12.80 8.34 1.53
N GLY A 1011 13.00 7.31 2.38
CA GLY A 1011 12.02 6.31 2.70
C GLY A 1011 10.95 6.78 3.69
N ARG A 1012 10.38 5.81 4.39
CA ARG A 1012 9.34 6.04 5.41
C ARG A 1012 9.94 5.89 6.80
N TYR A 1013 9.28 6.40 7.84
CA TYR A 1013 9.80 6.29 9.22
C TYR A 1013 10.10 4.84 9.66
N MET A 1014 9.31 3.88 9.18
CA MET A 1014 9.60 2.46 9.42
C MET A 1014 10.93 1.97 8.82
N ALA A 1015 11.55 2.69 7.88
CA ALA A 1015 12.82 2.30 7.29
C ALA A 1015 13.94 2.29 8.32
N GLY A 1016 14.89 1.37 8.18
CA GLY A 1016 15.85 1.04 9.22
C GLY A 1016 15.61 -0.33 9.80
N GLU A 1017 16.54 -0.78 10.63
CA GLU A 1017 16.49 -2.10 11.25
C GLU A 1017 15.81 -2.02 12.62
N TRP A 1018 14.81 -2.89 12.85
CA TRP A 1018 14.12 -3.01 14.13
C TRP A 1018 14.47 -4.32 14.83
N ARG A 1019 14.69 -4.23 16.15
CA ARG A 1019 14.82 -5.40 17.04
C ARG A 1019 13.88 -5.27 18.22
N HIS A 1020 13.36 -6.41 18.65
CA HIS A 1020 12.41 -6.49 19.76
C HIS A 1020 13.01 -7.39 20.85
N GLN A 1021 13.07 -6.88 22.08
CA GLN A 1021 13.42 -7.62 23.28
C GLN A 1021 12.23 -7.60 24.25
N TYR A 1022 12.10 -8.64 25.07
CA TYR A 1022 10.92 -8.85 25.92
C TYR A 1022 11.31 -9.05 27.37
N VAL A 1023 10.64 -8.32 28.26
CA VAL A 1023 10.83 -8.43 29.71
C VAL A 1023 9.49 -8.71 30.38
N ASP A 1024 9.44 -9.77 31.19
CA ASP A 1024 8.26 -10.14 31.98
C ASP A 1024 8.34 -9.46 33.37
N VAL A 1025 7.47 -8.47 33.57
CA VAL A 1025 7.47 -7.56 34.72
C VAL A 1025 6.37 -7.94 35.71
N PRO A 1026 6.70 -8.26 36.97
CA PRO A 1026 5.72 -8.63 37.99
C PRO A 1026 5.04 -7.41 38.65
N GLU A 1027 3.92 -7.64 39.35
CA GLU A 1027 3.08 -6.62 40.00
C GLU A 1027 3.80 -5.67 40.97
N ASN A 1028 4.96 -6.06 41.50
CA ASN A 1028 5.66 -5.31 42.55
C ASN A 1028 6.76 -4.37 42.04
N VAL A 1029 6.95 -4.30 40.71
CA VAL A 1029 7.92 -3.42 40.07
C VAL A 1029 7.21 -2.12 39.66
N THR A 1030 7.85 -0.98 39.91
CA THR A 1030 7.24 0.34 39.60
C THR A 1030 8.08 1.19 38.67
N SER A 1031 9.34 0.83 38.48
CA SER A 1031 10.23 1.53 37.56
C SER A 1031 11.37 0.65 37.08
N GLY A 1032 12.00 1.05 35.98
CA GLY A 1032 13.21 0.42 35.47
C GLY A 1032 14.19 1.43 34.91
N VAL A 1033 15.44 1.01 34.74
CA VAL A 1033 16.50 1.72 34.03
C VAL A 1033 17.01 0.80 32.92
N ILE A 1034 17.02 1.29 31.69
CA ILE A 1034 17.50 0.57 30.51
C ILE A 1034 18.73 1.28 29.97
N GLU A 1035 19.75 0.52 29.60
CA GLU A 1035 20.97 0.98 28.93
C GLU A 1035 21.14 0.20 27.63
N VAL A 1036 21.32 0.95 26.53
CA VAL A 1036 21.58 0.40 25.18
C VAL A 1036 22.90 0.97 24.69
N SER A 1037 23.79 0.13 24.16
CA SER A 1037 25.09 0.57 23.61
C SER A 1037 25.46 -0.18 22.34
N TRP A 1038 26.26 0.48 21.50
CA TRP A 1038 26.75 0.01 20.19
C TRP A 1038 28.23 0.41 20.01
N GLN A 1039 28.81 0.16 18.82
CA GLN A 1039 30.24 0.30 18.53
C GLN A 1039 30.63 1.56 17.74
N SER A 1040 29.94 1.89 16.65
CA SER A 1040 30.28 3.01 15.77
C SER A 1040 29.70 4.32 16.28
N ASN A 1041 30.51 5.39 16.26
CA ASN A 1041 30.07 6.75 16.60
C ASN A 1041 29.11 7.34 15.55
N ASN A 1042 29.05 6.75 14.36
CA ASN A 1042 28.17 7.18 13.27
C ASN A 1042 26.86 6.37 13.20
N THR A 1043 26.72 5.36 14.07
CA THR A 1043 25.46 4.64 14.26
C THR A 1043 24.59 5.37 15.28
N SER A 1044 23.29 5.44 15.03
CA SER A 1044 22.28 6.02 15.91
C SER A 1044 21.13 5.05 16.10
N ILE A 1045 20.73 4.82 17.34
CA ILE A 1045 19.65 3.90 17.71
C ILE A 1045 18.58 4.62 18.53
N GLY A 1046 17.38 4.72 17.95
CA GLY A 1046 16.16 5.07 18.68
C GLY A 1046 15.66 3.87 19.47
N VAL A 1047 15.08 4.09 20.65
CA VAL A 1047 14.54 3.03 21.50
C VAL A 1047 13.15 3.43 21.97
N PHE A 1048 12.19 2.52 21.85
CA PHE A 1048 10.85 2.64 22.40
C PHE A 1048 10.60 1.50 23.38
N VAL A 1049 9.95 1.82 24.50
CA VAL A 1049 9.43 0.82 25.44
C VAL A 1049 7.92 0.79 25.30
N VAL A 1050 7.37 -0.39 25.08
CA VAL A 1050 5.97 -0.63 24.80
C VAL A 1050 5.36 -1.43 25.96
N SER A 1051 4.20 -0.99 26.46
CA SER A 1051 3.44 -1.67 27.51
C SER A 1051 2.86 -3.01 27.03
N PRO A 1052 2.43 -3.88 27.95
CA PRO A 1052 1.63 -5.06 27.61
C PRO A 1052 0.39 -4.75 26.76
N GLU A 1053 -0.26 -3.61 26.98
CA GLU A 1053 -1.43 -3.14 26.21
C GLU A 1053 -1.06 -2.60 24.81
N GLY A 1054 0.20 -2.28 24.55
CA GLY A 1054 0.69 -1.83 23.24
C GLY A 1054 1.11 -0.36 23.17
N ASP A 1055 0.98 0.40 24.26
CA ASP A 1055 1.29 1.83 24.31
C ASP A 1055 2.80 2.08 24.39
N ILE A 1056 3.27 3.11 23.68
CA ILE A 1056 4.62 3.63 23.82
C ILE A 1056 4.71 4.41 25.13
N VAL A 1057 5.28 3.78 26.16
CA VAL A 1057 5.39 4.38 27.50
C VAL A 1057 6.67 5.18 27.71
N GLN A 1058 7.69 4.95 26.88
CA GLN A 1058 8.95 5.68 26.98
C GLN A 1058 9.78 5.63 25.68
N SER A 1059 10.54 6.70 25.42
CA SER A 1059 11.62 6.73 24.44
C SER A 1059 12.98 7.04 25.09
N ASN A 1060 14.09 6.61 24.49
CA ASN A 1060 15.44 7.01 24.92
C ASN A 1060 15.76 8.47 24.60
N ALA A 1061 15.01 9.09 23.71
CA ALA A 1061 15.23 10.43 23.22
C ALA A 1061 14.16 11.38 23.76
N ASN A 1062 14.54 12.62 24.09
CA ASN A 1062 13.54 13.62 24.46
C ASN A 1062 12.88 14.14 23.18
N PRO A 1063 11.55 14.09 23.04
CA PRO A 1063 10.89 14.51 21.80
C PRO A 1063 11.02 16.01 21.49
N GLY A 1064 11.52 16.81 22.43
CA GLY A 1064 11.87 18.20 22.20
C GLY A 1064 10.68 19.01 21.68
N VAL A 1065 10.91 19.77 20.60
CA VAL A 1065 9.86 20.60 19.99
C VAL A 1065 8.82 19.75 19.25
N PHE A 1066 9.22 18.58 18.73
CA PHE A 1066 8.32 17.69 18.00
C PHE A 1066 7.27 17.10 18.94
N GLY A 1067 7.65 16.73 20.16
CA GLY A 1067 6.68 16.30 21.17
C GLY A 1067 5.68 17.41 21.53
N HIS A 1068 6.10 18.67 21.58
CA HIS A 1068 5.20 19.76 21.95
C HIS A 1068 4.21 20.16 20.85
N PHE A 1069 4.61 20.08 19.58
CA PHE A 1069 3.81 20.59 18.45
C PHE A 1069 3.20 19.50 17.57
N ALA A 1070 3.80 18.30 17.53
CA ALA A 1070 3.40 17.21 16.65
C ALA A 1070 3.00 15.93 17.41
N GLY A 1071 3.13 15.88 18.74
CA GLY A 1071 2.86 14.67 19.52
C GLY A 1071 3.85 13.53 19.25
N TRP A 1072 4.95 13.80 18.55
CA TRP A 1072 5.94 12.77 18.21
C TRP A 1072 6.75 12.37 19.46
N PRO A 1073 6.98 11.07 19.74
CA PRO A 1073 7.56 10.61 21.01
C PRO A 1073 9.10 10.59 21.07
N SER A 1074 9.81 10.96 20.01
CA SER A 1074 11.30 10.93 19.91
C SER A 1074 11.87 12.18 19.19
N ASP A 1075 13.20 12.38 19.11
CA ASP A 1075 13.84 13.43 18.31
C ASP A 1075 14.64 12.88 17.10
N ASP A 1076 14.42 11.61 16.77
CA ASP A 1076 15.09 10.84 15.73
C ASP A 1076 14.62 11.12 14.29
N TRP A 1077 13.61 11.96 14.12
CA TRP A 1077 12.92 12.16 12.85
C TRP A 1077 13.03 13.59 12.34
N LEU A 1078 13.38 13.74 11.06
CA LEU A 1078 13.50 15.05 10.39
C LEU A 1078 12.16 15.59 9.89
N GLY A 1079 11.07 14.82 9.96
CA GLY A 1079 9.79 15.16 9.35
C GLY A 1079 9.82 15.07 7.82
N TYR A 1080 8.76 15.41 7.12
CA TYR A 1080 8.67 15.32 5.66
C TYR A 1080 9.53 16.36 4.90
N SER A 1081 9.92 16.06 3.65
CA SER A 1081 10.58 17.01 2.76
C SER A 1081 10.25 16.77 1.28
N VAL A 1082 10.75 17.62 0.38
CA VAL A 1082 10.65 17.42 -1.09
C VAL A 1082 11.39 16.17 -1.58
N PHE A 1083 12.30 15.64 -0.76
CA PHE A 1083 13.11 14.48 -1.09
C PHE A 1083 12.58 13.18 -0.50
N SER A 1084 11.88 13.25 0.64
CA SER A 1084 11.54 12.09 1.47
C SER A 1084 10.05 11.99 1.74
N GLU A 1085 9.48 10.82 1.46
CA GLU A 1085 8.03 10.58 1.57
C GLU A 1085 7.55 10.39 3.01
N GLY A 1086 8.33 9.76 3.88
CA GLY A 1086 7.94 9.49 5.27
C GLY A 1086 8.96 9.98 6.30
N GLY A 1087 9.91 10.79 5.84
CA GLY A 1087 10.85 11.57 6.62
C GLY A 1087 12.18 10.89 6.87
N GLY A 1088 13.25 11.69 6.93
CA GLY A 1088 14.62 11.26 7.15
C GLY A 1088 14.96 11.17 8.64
N PHE A 1089 16.17 10.71 8.92
CA PHE A 1089 16.61 10.42 10.28
C PHE A 1089 17.63 11.43 10.79
N PHE A 1090 17.57 11.69 12.09
CA PHE A 1090 18.50 12.53 12.81
C PHE A 1090 19.22 11.73 13.90
N PRO A 1091 20.52 11.99 14.18
CA PRO A 1091 21.22 11.31 15.26
C PRO A 1091 20.53 11.56 16.60
N VAL A 1092 20.18 10.49 17.31
CA VAL A 1092 19.62 10.57 18.66
C VAL A 1092 20.72 10.96 19.64
N SER A 1093 20.51 12.02 20.42
CA SER A 1093 21.51 12.49 21.38
C SER A 1093 21.53 11.66 22.67
N GLY A 1094 22.66 11.00 22.97
CA GLY A 1094 22.89 10.13 24.14
C GLY A 1094 23.87 10.69 25.19
N TRP A 1095 24.17 9.89 26.23
CA TRP A 1095 25.14 10.24 27.30
C TRP A 1095 26.59 10.26 26.79
N ASN A 1096 26.87 9.50 25.72
CA ASN A 1096 28.06 9.55 24.88
C ASN A 1096 27.66 9.17 23.43
N ASP A 1097 28.61 9.16 22.50
CA ASP A 1097 28.35 8.95 21.06
C ASP A 1097 27.91 7.51 20.71
N THR A 1098 27.94 6.55 21.66
CA THR A 1098 27.70 5.11 21.38
C THR A 1098 26.81 4.40 22.41
N SER A 1099 26.08 5.14 23.24
CA SER A 1099 25.16 4.56 24.24
C SER A 1099 24.13 5.55 24.77
N THR A 1100 23.01 5.00 25.23
CA THR A 1100 21.93 5.74 25.89
C THR A 1100 21.51 5.03 27.17
N THR A 1101 21.05 5.81 28.16
CA THR A 1101 20.49 5.29 29.40
C THR A 1101 19.29 6.13 29.81
N PHE A 1102 18.17 5.47 30.10
CA PHE A 1102 16.93 6.15 30.44
C PHE A 1102 16.11 5.32 31.43
N SER A 1103 15.21 6.00 32.15
CA SER A 1103 14.30 5.37 33.10
C SER A 1103 12.92 5.18 32.48
N VAL A 1104 12.25 4.09 32.84
CA VAL A 1104 10.87 3.79 32.44
C VAL A 1104 10.01 3.64 33.68
N LEU A 1105 8.78 4.14 33.63
CA LEU A 1105 7.77 3.90 34.65
C LEU A 1105 6.99 2.65 34.28
N ILE A 1106 6.71 1.81 35.28
CA ILE A 1106 5.93 0.59 35.11
C ILE A 1106 4.59 0.81 35.79
N ASP A 1107 3.56 0.91 34.98
CA ASP A 1107 2.19 1.17 35.45
C ASP A 1107 1.38 -0.14 35.62
N GLU A 1108 1.81 -1.22 34.96
CA GLU A 1108 1.11 -2.51 34.98
C GLU A 1108 2.07 -3.71 34.89
N PRO A 1109 1.68 -4.89 35.41
CA PRO A 1109 2.44 -6.12 35.21
C PRO A 1109 2.21 -6.70 33.81
N GLY A 1110 3.20 -7.41 33.28
CA GLY A 1110 3.09 -8.13 32.02
C GLY A 1110 4.38 -8.09 31.22
N ILE A 1111 4.26 -8.43 29.93
CA ILE A 1111 5.40 -8.47 29.02
C ILE A 1111 5.56 -7.11 28.36
N TYR A 1112 6.63 -6.41 28.73
CA TYR A 1112 7.06 -5.18 28.08
C TYR A 1112 7.95 -5.50 26.89
N SER A 1113 7.76 -4.77 25.79
CA SER A 1113 8.60 -4.87 24.60
C SER A 1113 9.55 -3.68 24.52
N ILE A 1114 10.84 -3.93 24.35
CA ILE A 1114 11.86 -2.92 24.08
C ILE A 1114 12.19 -3.00 22.60
N MET A 1115 11.82 -1.97 21.85
CA MET A 1115 12.07 -1.85 20.42
C MET A 1115 13.30 -0.98 20.21
N THR A 1116 14.28 -1.47 19.48
CA THR A 1116 15.41 -0.65 19.01
C THR A 1116 15.29 -0.43 17.51
N HIS A 1117 15.56 0.78 17.06
CA HIS A 1117 15.44 1.23 15.67
C HIS A 1117 16.75 1.86 15.22
N THR A 1118 17.39 1.26 14.23
CA THR A 1118 18.64 1.79 13.67
C THR A 1118 18.32 2.91 12.69
N THR A 1119 18.33 4.14 13.17
CA THR A 1119 17.92 5.34 12.42
C THR A 1119 19.04 5.88 11.54
N LEU A 1120 20.30 5.72 11.96
CA LEU A 1120 21.50 5.94 11.15
C LEU A 1120 22.50 4.83 11.44
N TYR A 1121 23.38 4.54 10.47
CA TYR A 1121 24.31 3.42 10.58
C TYR A 1121 25.68 3.75 9.99
N GLY A 1122 26.74 3.39 10.72
CA GLY A 1122 28.13 3.73 10.38
C GLY A 1122 28.62 3.18 9.04
N GLY A 1123 28.16 1.99 8.63
CA GLY A 1123 28.39 1.44 7.30
C GLY A 1123 29.79 0.84 7.06
N GLU A 1124 30.66 0.79 8.08
CA GLU A 1124 32.00 0.20 7.99
C GLU A 1124 31.96 -1.34 7.84
N SER A 1125 30.83 -1.95 8.18
CA SER A 1125 30.51 -3.37 8.10
C SER A 1125 29.03 -3.53 7.73
N PRO A 1126 28.57 -4.66 7.17
CA PRO A 1126 27.14 -4.91 6.98
C PRO A 1126 26.34 -5.04 8.28
N THR A 1127 26.98 -5.44 9.38
CA THR A 1127 26.37 -5.70 10.69
C THR A 1127 27.21 -5.11 11.84
N GLU A 1128 26.54 -4.72 12.92
CA GLU A 1128 27.14 -4.19 14.15
C GLU A 1128 26.44 -4.78 15.39
N PRO A 1129 27.16 -5.20 16.44
CA PRO A 1129 26.55 -5.73 17.65
C PRO A 1129 26.02 -4.62 18.57
N ILE A 1130 24.92 -4.91 19.28
CA ILE A 1130 24.38 -4.06 20.34
C ILE A 1130 24.38 -4.79 21.69
N VAL A 1131 24.40 -4.03 22.78
CA VAL A 1131 24.25 -4.53 24.16
C VAL A 1131 23.07 -3.83 24.80
N ILE A 1132 22.17 -4.60 25.42
CA ILE A 1132 21.00 -4.08 26.13
C ILE A 1132 20.99 -4.65 27.54
N THR A 1133 21.02 -3.77 28.54
CA THR A 1133 20.88 -4.13 29.95
C THR A 1133 19.74 -3.38 30.60
N ALA A 1134 19.08 -4.02 31.57
CA ALA A 1134 17.99 -3.42 32.31
C ALA A 1134 18.09 -3.72 33.80
N ARG A 1135 17.63 -2.79 34.65
CA ARG A 1135 17.46 -3.00 36.10
C ARG A 1135 16.11 -2.44 36.52
N PHE A 1136 15.33 -3.21 37.26
CA PHE A 1136 14.00 -2.84 37.72
C PHE A 1136 13.96 -2.73 39.25
N ASP A 1137 13.16 -1.78 39.76
CA ASP A 1137 13.04 -1.41 41.18
C ASP A 1137 11.59 -1.51 41.71
#